data_AF-T1FR78-F1
#
_entry.id   AF-T1FR78-F1
#
_cell.length_a   1.000
_cell.length_b   1.000
_cell.length_c   1.000
_cell.angle_alpha   90.00
_cell.angle_beta   90.00
_cell.angle_gamma   90.00
#
_symmetry.space_group_name_H-M   'P 1'
#
loop_
_entity.id
_entity.type
_entity.pdbx_description
1 polymer ?
#
loop_
_entity_poly.entity_id
_entity_poly.type
_entity_poly.pdbx_seq_one_letter_code
_entity_poly.pdbx_strand_id
1 'polypeptide(L)'
;MSRLISKRASKISPAQYISCLIMFKLHREDPMYSANNEISYYKEKDDYDTIGLIHLETLTKHKTTIFKSLEQFSSISLDYINRNIYWIQNQESIWVGSLNYKKKIRLLALNSSEVEGVEKSNNLAIRSLFVDSVRRRFFYSQCDVNLYNGNNKLISCDLSAMHCLNSLETQETAELNAMGCASAITVDVKDAKISWIDAGNGNIFTGELDSSVNSYDFQLNNDIEENSQFDINEQKIWTGRLKNIHTIKCSNHPKSVVYMNNKLIWIDQDNHYAHMKSDNAFSEAVEDIQLENDVHYVALVAADKNIHNKAHYSICTSKKPLCSDVCVTSKNGNRRCLCPSGHVLRYGYLCIKDPCFRHENDQPKAICGDLCERVNQNKIKCTCRFGRYLLPDGKKCADLQVPIMYLADNYFLNRMIVDAEYEIFDKIENIQTRNSISYFNENNFSKNEKVEQSNFEGDYSDDSENEGNDVIGLIHLETLTKHKNTIFDHLKECSSISVDYLNRNIYWIQSQKSIWIGGFNYRKKIKLVSLNNSLSQTVFRSLVVDPLRRRLFYSQCDVNLHYHTNNKLISCDLLGKSCLNSLESPEAHLNAKGCISEITIDVNGGKISWLESESGIIFSGELDYFDKNQEQSYNNGELNETFDKADLMIWTGRIKNVHIIRNNKFCVNSKVSLT
;
A
#
# COMPACT_ATOMS: atom_id res chain seq x y z
N MET A 1 24.94 29.32 -15.52
CA MET A 1 24.29 28.00 -15.28
C MET A 1 23.59 27.47 -16.53
N SER A 2 22.77 28.24 -17.26
CA SER A 2 22.07 27.75 -18.49
C SER A 2 23.00 27.16 -19.58
N ARG A 3 24.17 27.77 -19.83
CA ARG A 3 25.16 27.23 -20.79
C ARG A 3 25.84 25.92 -20.37
N LEU A 4 25.77 25.52 -19.10
CA LEU A 4 26.41 24.29 -18.58
C LEU A 4 25.46 23.07 -18.62
N ILE A 5 24.15 23.32 -18.63
CA ILE A 5 23.11 22.29 -18.71
C ILE A 5 22.85 21.89 -20.18
N SER A 6 22.73 22.87 -21.09
CA SER A 6 22.50 22.63 -22.53
C SER A 6 23.66 21.85 -23.21
N LYS A 7 24.93 22.13 -22.87
CA LYS A 7 26.09 21.41 -23.46
C LYS A 7 26.33 19.99 -22.93
N ARG A 8 25.68 19.57 -21.84
CA ARG A 8 25.88 18.23 -21.23
C ARG A 8 24.67 17.31 -21.38
N ALA A 9 23.46 17.85 -21.57
CA ALA A 9 22.27 17.07 -21.91
C ALA A 9 22.39 16.37 -23.28
N SER A 10 23.17 16.92 -24.21
CA SER A 10 23.41 16.35 -25.54
C SER A 10 24.23 15.04 -25.57
N LYS A 11 24.71 14.55 -24.41
CA LYS A 11 25.40 13.25 -24.29
C LYS A 11 24.54 12.12 -23.72
N ILE A 12 23.28 12.39 -23.39
CA ILE A 12 22.31 11.37 -22.98
C ILE A 12 21.66 10.83 -24.26
N SER A 13 21.58 9.50 -24.40
CA SER A 13 20.90 8.85 -25.53
C SER A 13 19.49 9.43 -25.72
N PRO A 14 19.06 9.80 -26.94
CA PRO A 14 17.76 10.42 -27.21
C PRO A 14 16.52 9.55 -26.85
N ALA A 15 16.72 8.34 -26.30
CA ALA A 15 15.63 7.45 -25.88
C ALA A 15 15.20 7.62 -24.40
N GLN A 16 15.96 8.32 -23.54
CA GLN A 16 15.63 8.44 -22.11
C GLN A 16 14.97 9.78 -21.78
N TYR A 17 13.65 9.78 -21.67
CA TYR A 17 12.87 10.96 -21.29
C TYR A 17 12.61 10.97 -19.78
N ILE A 18 12.95 12.07 -19.10
CA ILE A 18 12.69 12.29 -17.68
C ILE A 18 11.49 13.25 -17.56
N SER A 19 10.46 12.87 -16.80
CA SER A 19 9.20 13.64 -16.75
C SER A 19 9.10 14.65 -15.60
N CYS A 20 9.91 14.50 -14.54
CA CYS A 20 10.08 15.47 -13.46
C CYS A 20 11.50 15.36 -12.90
N LEU A 21 12.18 16.48 -12.60
CA LEU A 21 13.53 16.50 -12.02
C LEU A 21 13.62 17.55 -10.88
N ILE A 22 13.59 17.16 -9.62
CA ILE A 22 13.82 18.12 -8.52
C ILE A 22 15.28 18.07 -8.12
N MET A 23 16.06 19.13 -8.26
CA MET A 23 17.47 19.19 -7.86
C MET A 23 17.65 19.89 -6.50
N PHE A 24 18.71 19.58 -5.77
CA PHE A 24 19.10 20.24 -4.51
C PHE A 24 20.61 20.24 -4.39
N LYS A 25 21.16 21.24 -3.70
CA LYS A 25 22.58 21.26 -3.30
C LYS A 25 22.69 21.00 -1.81
N LEU A 26 23.32 19.90 -1.42
CA LEU A 26 23.61 19.51 -0.06
C LEU A 26 25.13 19.60 0.17
N HIS A 27 25.60 20.66 0.82
CA HIS A 27 27.01 20.74 1.22
C HIS A 27 27.28 19.84 2.44
N ARG A 28 28.30 18.97 2.32
CA ARG A 28 28.83 18.13 3.40
C ARG A 28 30.04 18.84 4.02
N GLU A 29 30.07 19.02 5.35
CA GLU A 29 31.25 19.50 6.07
C GLU A 29 32.05 18.32 6.66
N ASP A 30 32.81 17.62 5.82
CA ASP A 30 33.90 16.75 6.27
C ASP A 30 35.22 17.17 5.62
N PRO A 31 36.31 17.37 6.38
CA PRO A 31 37.63 17.64 5.83
C PRO A 31 38.31 16.39 5.21
N MET A 32 37.64 15.23 5.16
CA MET A 32 38.15 14.02 4.49
C MET A 32 37.47 13.65 3.17
N TYR A 33 36.40 14.35 2.77
CA TYR A 33 35.83 14.26 1.42
C TYR A 33 35.21 15.61 1.05
N SER A 34 36.04 16.57 0.61
CA SER A 34 35.56 17.85 0.09
C SER A 34 35.04 17.69 -1.34
N ALA A 35 33.82 17.19 -1.47
CA ALA A 35 33.02 17.37 -2.67
C ALA A 35 31.71 18.05 -2.26
N ASN A 36 31.44 19.19 -2.90
CA ASN A 36 30.11 19.77 -2.96
C ASN A 36 29.17 18.65 -3.46
N ASN A 37 27.93 18.53 -3.00
CA ASN A 37 27.08 17.44 -3.49
C ASN A 37 25.74 17.99 -3.94
N GLU A 38 25.45 17.88 -5.23
CA GLU A 38 24.16 18.21 -5.81
C GLU A 38 23.39 16.92 -6.06
N ILE A 39 22.18 16.80 -5.51
CA ILE A 39 21.32 15.61 -5.54
C ILE A 39 19.99 15.97 -6.20
N SER A 40 19.53 15.13 -7.13
CA SER A 40 18.26 15.29 -7.84
C SER A 40 17.34 14.08 -7.72
N TYR A 41 16.04 14.33 -7.81
CA TYR A 41 14.97 13.35 -7.77
C TYR A 41 14.29 13.33 -9.13
N TYR A 42 13.85 12.16 -9.60
CA TYR A 42 13.19 12.11 -10.89
C TYR A 42 12.14 11.02 -11.03
N LYS A 43 11.26 11.21 -12.02
CA LYS A 43 10.32 10.22 -12.55
C LYS A 43 10.84 9.68 -13.89
N GLU A 44 11.03 8.37 -13.97
CA GLU A 44 11.44 7.69 -15.19
C GLU A 44 10.21 7.36 -16.05
N LYS A 45 10.32 7.50 -17.37
CA LYS A 45 9.18 7.31 -18.30
C LYS A 45 8.81 5.85 -18.53
N ASP A 46 9.76 4.93 -18.37
CA ASP A 46 9.56 3.52 -18.74
C ASP A 46 9.24 2.60 -17.54
N ASP A 47 9.56 3.05 -16.32
CA ASP A 47 9.14 2.44 -15.05
C ASP A 47 8.20 3.42 -14.33
N TYR A 48 6.90 3.37 -14.66
CA TYR A 48 5.87 4.33 -14.22
C TYR A 48 5.72 4.51 -12.70
N ASP A 49 6.43 3.70 -11.91
CA ASP A 49 6.12 3.41 -10.52
C ASP A 49 7.32 3.59 -9.57
N THR A 50 8.33 4.38 -9.96
CA THR A 50 9.52 4.58 -9.12
C THR A 50 9.85 6.05 -8.85
N ILE A 51 10.35 6.31 -7.63
CA ILE A 51 11.02 7.56 -7.27
C ILE A 51 12.50 7.26 -7.10
N GLY A 52 13.32 7.86 -7.98
CA GLY A 52 14.77 7.70 -8.00
C GLY A 52 15.53 8.91 -7.49
N LEU A 53 16.77 8.66 -7.06
CA LEU A 53 17.80 9.64 -6.70
C LEU A 53 18.95 9.59 -7.71
N ILE A 54 19.36 10.74 -8.23
CA ILE A 54 20.55 10.92 -9.06
C ILE A 54 21.46 11.93 -8.39
N HIS A 55 22.75 11.63 -8.36
CA HIS A 55 23.76 12.60 -7.97
C HIS A 55 24.23 13.40 -9.20
N LEU A 56 24.03 14.71 -9.20
CA LEU A 56 24.30 15.59 -10.34
C LEU A 56 25.79 15.83 -10.60
N GLU A 57 26.64 15.67 -9.59
CA GLU A 57 28.07 15.86 -9.84
C GLU A 57 28.69 14.65 -10.54
N THR A 58 28.16 13.46 -10.28
CA THR A 58 28.71 12.24 -10.86
C THR A 58 28.06 11.92 -12.19
N LEU A 59 26.78 12.27 -12.42
CA LEU A 59 25.97 12.04 -13.64
C LEU A 59 26.11 10.64 -14.27
N THR A 60 26.75 9.69 -13.58
CA THR A 60 27.19 8.43 -14.13
C THR A 60 27.03 7.35 -13.06
N LYS A 61 26.15 6.40 -13.39
CA LYS A 61 25.96 5.04 -12.84
C LYS A 61 25.30 4.82 -11.48
N HIS A 62 25.17 5.78 -10.57
CA HIS A 62 24.52 5.51 -9.28
C HIS A 62 23.09 6.07 -9.20
N LYS A 63 22.19 5.51 -10.01
CA LYS A 63 20.75 5.67 -9.81
C LYS A 63 20.36 4.84 -8.60
N THR A 64 19.92 5.51 -7.53
CA THR A 64 19.35 4.80 -6.38
C THR A 64 17.84 4.91 -6.44
N THR A 65 17.16 3.78 -6.65
CA THR A 65 15.70 3.75 -6.54
C THR A 65 15.34 3.76 -5.06
N ILE A 66 14.63 4.80 -4.62
CA ILE A 66 14.24 4.95 -3.21
C ILE A 66 12.93 4.21 -2.94
N PHE A 67 11.93 4.44 -3.80
CA PHE A 67 10.62 3.81 -3.72
C PHE A 67 10.29 3.12 -5.05
N LYS A 68 9.72 1.92 -4.98
CA LYS A 68 9.26 1.11 -6.11
C LYS A 68 7.77 0.81 -5.97
N SER A 69 7.13 0.40 -7.05
CA SER A 69 5.71 -0.01 -7.09
C SER A 69 4.78 1.09 -6.55
N LEU A 70 5.11 2.34 -6.87
CA LEU A 70 4.24 3.47 -6.65
C LEU A 70 3.19 3.47 -7.74
N GLU A 71 1.91 3.60 -7.43
CA GLU A 71 0.93 3.83 -8.48
C GLU A 71 1.13 5.23 -9.08
N GLN A 72 0.32 5.62 -10.08
CA GLN A 72 0.48 6.88 -10.81
C GLN A 72 0.60 8.08 -9.86
N PHE A 73 1.79 8.68 -9.78
CA PHE A 73 2.00 9.91 -9.02
C PHE A 73 2.06 11.14 -9.93
N SER A 74 1.49 12.25 -9.46
CA SER A 74 1.29 13.49 -10.21
C SER A 74 2.16 14.65 -9.74
N SER A 75 2.50 14.70 -8.45
CA SER A 75 3.30 15.77 -7.86
C SER A 75 4.21 15.22 -6.78
N ILE A 76 5.37 15.85 -6.61
CA ILE A 76 6.39 15.47 -5.65
C ILE A 76 7.04 16.73 -5.08
N SER A 77 7.33 16.73 -3.79
CA SER A 77 7.95 17.85 -3.10
C SER A 77 8.87 17.35 -1.99
N LEU A 78 9.94 18.09 -1.71
CA LEU A 78 10.96 17.67 -0.75
C LEU A 78 10.90 18.53 0.51
N ASP A 79 10.96 17.86 1.64
CA ASP A 79 11.34 18.45 2.90
C ASP A 79 12.84 18.29 3.12
N TYR A 80 13.60 19.27 2.66
CA TYR A 80 15.07 19.18 2.67
C TYR A 80 15.66 19.30 4.08
N ILE A 81 14.93 19.91 5.02
CA ILE A 81 15.37 20.02 6.42
C ILE A 81 15.29 18.65 7.09
N ASN A 82 14.22 17.91 6.81
CA ASN A 82 13.92 16.66 7.50
C ASN A 82 14.24 15.40 6.69
N ARG A 83 14.71 15.59 5.44
CA ARG A 83 15.03 14.52 4.47
C ARG A 83 13.85 13.60 4.21
N ASN A 84 12.68 14.18 4.09
CA ASN A 84 11.47 13.47 3.69
C ASN A 84 11.05 13.90 2.28
N ILE A 85 10.44 12.98 1.56
CA ILE A 85 9.83 13.25 0.27
C ILE A 85 8.33 13.04 0.37
N TYR A 86 7.57 13.97 -0.18
CA TYR A 86 6.12 13.93 -0.19
C TYR A 86 5.67 13.81 -1.64
N TRP A 87 4.65 13.00 -1.91
CA TRP A 87 4.10 12.87 -3.25
C TRP A 87 2.59 12.63 -3.21
N ILE A 88 1.94 12.94 -4.32
CA ILE A 88 0.54 12.60 -4.56
C ILE A 88 0.49 11.28 -5.31
N GLN A 89 -0.23 10.28 -4.81
CA GLN A 89 -0.46 8.99 -5.48
C GLN A 89 -1.94 8.84 -5.86
N ASN A 90 -2.18 8.39 -7.09
CA ASN A 90 -3.48 8.22 -7.75
C ASN A 90 -4.37 9.46 -7.80
N GLN A 91 -3.79 10.64 -7.59
CA GLN A 91 -4.58 11.87 -7.41
C GLN A 91 -5.56 11.81 -6.22
N GLU A 92 -5.44 10.84 -5.32
CA GLU A 92 -6.40 10.66 -4.21
C GLU A 92 -5.73 10.69 -2.85
N SER A 93 -4.40 10.56 -2.80
CA SER A 93 -3.68 10.43 -1.55
C SER A 93 -2.35 11.17 -1.54
N ILE A 94 -1.98 11.68 -0.38
CA ILE A 94 -0.65 12.26 -0.13
C ILE A 94 0.12 11.29 0.75
N TRP A 95 1.32 10.97 0.30
CA TRP A 95 2.25 10.08 0.98
C TRP A 95 3.49 10.83 1.38
N VAL A 96 4.13 10.37 2.46
CA VAL A 96 5.46 10.80 2.88
C VAL A 96 6.37 9.61 3.00
N GLY A 97 7.62 9.77 2.59
CA GLY A 97 8.64 8.74 2.70
C GLY A 97 9.95 9.34 3.19
N SER A 98 10.67 8.61 4.04
CA SER A 98 12.01 9.02 4.43
C SER A 98 13.02 8.63 3.36
N LEU A 99 13.88 9.56 2.98
CA LEU A 99 14.99 9.30 2.06
C LEU A 99 16.01 8.31 2.62
N ASN A 100 16.07 8.16 3.94
CA ASN A 100 17.01 7.27 4.61
C ASN A 100 16.47 5.84 4.75
N TYR A 101 15.14 5.67 4.90
CA TYR A 101 14.59 4.43 5.47
C TYR A 101 13.68 3.60 4.55
N LYS A 102 13.47 3.95 3.28
CA LYS A 102 12.57 3.24 2.33
C LYS A 102 11.15 2.96 2.84
N LYS A 103 10.75 3.54 3.98
CA LYS A 103 9.40 3.46 4.53
C LYS A 103 8.57 4.61 3.98
N LYS A 104 7.35 4.28 3.53
CA LYS A 104 6.32 5.24 3.12
C LYS A 104 5.15 5.19 4.10
N ILE A 105 4.53 6.34 4.34
CA ILE A 105 3.36 6.51 5.20
C ILE A 105 2.33 7.32 4.40
N ARG A 106 1.09 6.83 4.33
CA ARG A 106 -0.03 7.60 3.78
C ARG A 106 -0.45 8.64 4.81
N LEU A 107 -0.30 9.93 4.48
CA LEU A 107 -0.68 11.03 5.36
C LEU A 107 -2.15 11.40 5.21
N LEU A 108 -2.63 11.43 3.98
CA LEU A 108 -3.97 11.88 3.65
C LEU A 108 -4.57 11.01 2.55
N ALA A 109 -5.85 10.71 2.69
CA ALA A 109 -6.70 10.08 1.69
C ALA A 109 -7.91 10.98 1.49
N LEU A 110 -8.23 11.36 0.26
CA LEU A 110 -9.58 11.82 -0.03
C LEU A 110 -10.49 10.62 0.26
N ASN A 111 -11.41 10.76 1.21
CA ASN A 111 -12.30 9.67 1.62
C ASN A 111 -13.00 9.09 0.38
N SER A 112 -12.53 7.94 -0.08
CA SER A 112 -13.33 7.00 -0.86
C SER A 112 -14.27 6.33 0.15
N SER A 113 -15.22 7.09 0.71
CA SER A 113 -16.32 6.46 1.42
C SER A 113 -17.14 5.73 0.37
N GLU A 114 -16.74 4.50 0.06
CA GLU A 114 -17.53 3.53 -0.69
C GLU A 114 -18.68 3.05 0.21
N VAL A 115 -19.52 4.00 0.64
CA VAL A 115 -20.83 3.64 1.17
C VAL A 115 -21.64 3.28 -0.06
N GLU A 116 -21.72 1.98 -0.35
CA GLU A 116 -22.53 1.44 -1.43
C GLU A 116 -23.95 2.02 -1.37
N GLY A 117 -24.37 2.67 -2.45
CA GLY A 117 -25.75 3.15 -2.62
C GLY A 117 -25.93 4.68 -2.67
N VAL A 118 -24.90 5.48 -2.39
CA VAL A 118 -24.92 6.91 -2.71
C VAL A 118 -23.97 7.14 -3.88
N GLU A 119 -24.50 7.55 -5.04
CA GLU A 119 -23.69 7.88 -6.22
C GLU A 119 -22.51 8.76 -5.79
N LYS A 120 -21.27 8.35 -6.12
CA LYS A 120 -20.02 9.09 -5.90
C LYS A 120 -20.11 10.45 -6.61
N SER A 121 -20.79 11.43 -6.01
CA SER A 121 -21.12 12.68 -6.70
C SER A 121 -19.92 13.63 -6.81
N ASN A 122 -18.86 13.41 -6.04
CA ASN A 122 -17.74 14.32 -5.96
C ASN A 122 -16.44 13.58 -6.35
N ASN A 123 -16.11 13.62 -7.63
CA ASN A 123 -14.81 13.17 -8.16
C ASN A 123 -13.74 14.18 -7.75
N LEU A 124 -13.29 14.14 -6.50
CA LEU A 124 -12.25 15.04 -6.01
C LEU A 124 -10.86 14.43 -6.28
N ALA A 125 -9.95 15.25 -6.78
CA ALA A 125 -8.58 14.88 -7.11
C ALA A 125 -7.57 15.86 -6.52
N ILE A 126 -6.53 15.35 -5.88
CA ILE A 126 -5.34 16.11 -5.45
C ILE A 126 -4.41 16.28 -6.66
N ARG A 127 -4.07 17.52 -7.02
CA ARG A 127 -3.33 17.78 -8.28
C ARG A 127 -1.92 18.31 -8.08
N SER A 128 -1.74 19.28 -7.19
CA SER A 128 -0.43 19.89 -6.91
C SER A 128 -0.08 19.81 -5.43
N LEU A 129 1.22 19.74 -5.15
CA LEU A 129 1.78 19.63 -3.81
C LEU A 129 3.06 20.46 -3.70
N PHE A 130 3.16 21.27 -2.65
CA PHE A 130 4.37 22.02 -2.32
C PHE A 130 4.66 21.94 -0.82
N VAL A 131 5.89 21.63 -0.45
CA VAL A 131 6.35 21.54 0.94
C VAL A 131 7.22 22.75 1.27
N ASP A 132 6.75 23.60 2.19
CA ASP A 132 7.56 24.65 2.81
C ASP A 132 8.23 24.07 4.06
N SER A 133 9.48 23.63 3.91
CA SER A 133 10.25 23.03 4.99
C SER A 133 10.55 24.02 6.12
N VAL A 134 10.62 25.32 5.84
CA VAL A 134 10.99 26.37 6.81
C VAL A 134 9.80 26.75 7.67
N ARG A 135 8.61 26.89 7.07
CA ARG A 135 7.36 27.15 7.81
C ARG A 135 6.68 25.89 8.31
N ARG A 136 7.14 24.74 7.83
CA ARG A 136 6.75 23.40 8.27
C ARG A 136 5.29 23.11 7.98
N ARG A 137 4.94 23.41 6.74
CA ARG A 137 3.62 23.20 6.17
C ARG A 137 3.78 22.65 4.77
N PHE A 138 2.80 21.89 4.32
CA PHE A 138 2.63 21.63 2.90
C PHE A 138 1.30 22.21 2.43
N PHE A 139 1.27 22.55 1.15
CA PHE A 139 0.13 23.10 0.46
C PHE A 139 -0.23 22.12 -0.65
N TYR A 140 -1.51 21.85 -0.82
CA TYR A 140 -1.98 21.05 -1.94
C TYR A 140 -3.27 21.58 -2.50
N SER A 141 -3.51 21.32 -3.78
CA SER A 141 -4.79 21.61 -4.41
C SER A 141 -5.67 20.37 -4.40
N GLN A 142 -6.93 20.56 -4.02
CA GLN A 142 -7.99 19.58 -4.15
C GLN A 142 -8.99 20.11 -5.16
N CYS A 143 -9.23 19.36 -6.22
CA CYS A 143 -9.96 19.82 -7.38
C CYS A 143 -11.12 18.89 -7.70
N ASP A 144 -12.26 19.46 -8.08
CA ASP A 144 -13.33 18.68 -8.68
C ASP A 144 -12.94 18.34 -10.13
N VAL A 145 -12.90 17.05 -10.45
CA VAL A 145 -12.65 16.56 -11.81
C VAL A 145 -13.81 16.98 -12.72
N ASN A 146 -15.01 17.15 -12.16
CA ASN A 146 -16.13 17.73 -12.87
C ASN A 146 -16.02 19.26 -12.82
N LEU A 147 -15.41 19.83 -13.87
CA LEU A 147 -15.05 21.25 -14.00
C LEU A 147 -16.17 22.26 -13.69
N TYR A 148 -17.43 21.83 -13.64
CA TYR A 148 -18.59 22.70 -13.46
C TYR A 148 -18.91 23.06 -11.99
N ASN A 149 -18.38 22.32 -11.02
CA ASN A 149 -18.90 22.40 -9.64
C ASN A 149 -18.15 23.34 -8.68
N GLY A 150 -17.13 24.10 -9.13
CA GLY A 150 -16.53 25.21 -8.36
C GLY A 150 -15.98 24.85 -6.96
N ASN A 151 -15.88 23.58 -6.62
CA ASN A 151 -15.48 23.12 -5.28
C ASN A 151 -13.96 22.91 -5.18
N ASN A 152 -13.20 23.71 -5.92
CA ASN A 152 -11.74 23.65 -5.90
C ASN A 152 -11.23 24.33 -4.61
N LYS A 153 -10.29 23.68 -3.93
CA LYS A 153 -9.71 24.15 -2.66
C LYS A 153 -8.19 24.16 -2.75
N LEU A 154 -7.58 25.18 -2.16
CA LEU A 154 -6.16 25.19 -1.87
C LEU A 154 -6.01 24.96 -0.37
N ILE A 155 -5.51 23.80 0.03
CA ILE A 155 -5.45 23.38 1.42
C ILE A 155 -4.02 23.51 1.93
N SER A 156 -3.87 24.08 3.11
CA SER A 156 -2.60 24.14 3.84
C SER A 156 -2.67 23.24 5.05
N CYS A 157 -1.74 22.30 5.16
CA CYS A 157 -1.59 21.45 6.33
C CYS A 157 -0.23 21.65 7.00
N ASP A 158 -0.13 21.29 8.27
CA ASP A 158 1.18 21.01 8.85
C ASP A 158 1.79 19.73 8.21
N LEU A 159 3.09 19.49 8.40
CA LEU A 159 3.77 18.34 7.80
C LEU A 159 3.25 16.97 8.26
N SER A 160 2.45 16.94 9.34
CA SER A 160 1.81 15.72 9.85
C SER A 160 0.43 15.44 9.23
N ALA A 161 -0.10 16.39 8.45
CA ALA A 161 -1.47 16.40 7.93
C ALA A 161 -2.58 16.41 9.00
N MET A 162 -2.25 16.62 10.28
CA MET A 162 -3.25 16.67 11.36
C MET A 162 -4.00 18.00 11.40
N HIS A 163 -3.37 19.09 10.95
CA HIS A 163 -3.92 20.44 11.05
C HIS A 163 -4.02 21.08 9.67
N CYS A 164 -5.04 20.67 8.94
CA CYS A 164 -5.38 21.18 7.62
C CYS A 164 -6.41 22.31 7.71
N LEU A 165 -6.21 23.33 6.89
CA LEU A 165 -7.09 24.49 6.76
C LEU A 165 -7.25 24.81 5.27
N ASN A 166 -8.45 25.16 4.84
CA ASN A 166 -8.65 25.70 3.50
C ASN A 166 -8.10 27.13 3.46
N SER A 167 -7.11 27.37 2.61
CA SER A 167 -6.43 28.65 2.49
C SER A 167 -7.30 29.71 1.80
N LEU A 168 -8.37 29.29 1.09
CA LEU A 168 -9.31 30.12 0.30
C LEU A 168 -10.69 30.27 0.97
N GLU A 169 -10.78 30.21 2.30
CA GLU A 169 -12.07 30.25 3.02
C GLU A 169 -12.55 31.67 3.37
N THR A 170 -11.86 32.74 2.98
CA THR A 170 -12.31 34.11 3.27
C THR A 170 -13.38 34.56 2.28
N GLN A 171 -14.25 35.47 2.72
CA GLN A 171 -15.35 36.00 1.89
C GLN A 171 -14.83 36.71 0.63
N GLU A 172 -13.64 37.30 0.70
CA GLU A 172 -12.90 37.89 -0.44
C GLU A 172 -12.44 36.83 -1.46
N THR A 173 -12.30 35.56 -1.04
CA THR A 173 -11.91 34.45 -1.91
C THR A 173 -13.09 33.64 -2.44
N ALA A 174 -14.34 33.99 -2.09
CA ALA A 174 -15.51 33.30 -2.62
C ALA A 174 -15.66 33.46 -4.14
N GLU A 175 -15.26 34.61 -4.70
CA GLU A 175 -15.20 34.83 -6.16
C GLU A 175 -14.10 33.98 -6.81
N LEU A 176 -13.07 33.64 -6.05
CA LEU A 176 -11.98 32.76 -6.46
C LEU A 176 -12.35 31.28 -6.37
N ASN A 177 -13.49 30.90 -5.77
CA ASN A 177 -13.96 29.51 -5.84
C ASN A 177 -14.44 29.13 -7.26
N ALA A 178 -14.70 30.12 -8.12
CA ALA A 178 -14.87 29.88 -9.56
C ALA A 178 -13.54 29.59 -10.30
N MET A 179 -12.39 29.61 -9.60
CA MET A 179 -11.10 29.22 -10.17
C MET A 179 -11.14 27.79 -10.69
N GLY A 180 -10.39 27.57 -11.77
CA GLY A 180 -10.00 26.24 -12.15
C GLY A 180 -9.00 25.64 -11.15
N CYS A 181 -8.73 24.37 -11.33
CA CYS A 181 -7.88 23.61 -10.44
C CYS A 181 -6.44 24.17 -10.38
N ALA A 182 -5.92 24.42 -9.17
CA ALA A 182 -4.53 24.82 -8.99
C ALA A 182 -3.58 23.69 -9.42
N SER A 183 -2.93 23.84 -10.57
CA SER A 183 -2.12 22.80 -11.23
C SER A 183 -0.67 22.76 -10.75
N ALA A 184 -0.16 23.88 -10.23
CA ALA A 184 1.17 24.00 -9.65
C ALA A 184 1.15 25.05 -8.53
N ILE A 185 1.95 24.83 -7.49
CA ILE A 185 2.07 25.70 -6.32
C ILE A 185 3.56 25.97 -6.05
N THR A 186 3.88 27.21 -5.71
CA THR A 186 5.19 27.61 -5.20
C THR A 186 5.05 28.61 -4.06
N VAL A 187 6.02 28.67 -3.18
CA VAL A 187 6.03 29.60 -2.03
C VAL A 187 7.34 30.36 -2.02
N ASP A 188 7.26 31.69 -1.95
CA ASP A 188 8.36 32.54 -1.53
C ASP A 188 8.56 32.38 -0.03
N VAL A 189 9.60 31.64 0.33
CA VAL A 189 9.93 31.38 1.73
C VAL A 189 10.33 32.66 2.47
N LYS A 190 10.86 33.67 1.77
CA LYS A 190 11.34 34.90 2.41
C LYS A 190 10.19 35.87 2.67
N ASP A 191 9.41 36.18 1.64
CA ASP A 191 8.37 37.21 1.71
C ASP A 191 6.98 36.64 2.05
N ALA A 192 6.90 35.33 2.32
CA ALA A 192 5.68 34.63 2.70
C ALA A 192 4.54 34.73 1.68
N LYS A 193 4.90 34.78 0.40
CA LYS A 193 3.95 34.77 -0.70
C LYS A 193 3.78 33.34 -1.20
N ILE A 194 2.55 32.96 -1.52
CA ILE A 194 2.26 31.75 -2.27
C ILE A 194 1.83 32.15 -3.67
N SER A 195 2.25 31.41 -4.68
CA SER A 195 1.75 31.56 -6.03
C SER A 195 1.29 30.21 -6.57
N TRP A 196 0.22 30.22 -7.34
CA TRP A 196 -0.31 29.02 -7.97
C TRP A 196 -0.84 29.30 -9.37
N ILE A 197 -0.78 28.26 -10.21
CA ILE A 197 -1.30 28.31 -11.57
C ILE A 197 -2.72 27.75 -11.59
N ASP A 198 -3.65 28.47 -12.19
CA ASP A 198 -4.92 27.93 -12.67
C ASP A 198 -4.80 27.61 -14.15
N ALA A 199 -4.54 26.33 -14.45
CA ALA A 199 -4.32 25.88 -15.82
C ALA A 199 -5.58 25.95 -16.69
N GLY A 200 -6.78 25.98 -16.10
CA GLY A 200 -8.02 26.07 -16.86
C GLY A 200 -8.23 27.45 -17.46
N ASN A 201 -7.81 28.49 -16.72
CA ASN A 201 -8.00 29.89 -17.11
C ASN A 201 -6.71 30.58 -17.60
N GLY A 202 -5.57 29.91 -17.55
CA GLY A 202 -4.27 30.48 -17.92
C GLY A 202 -3.78 31.59 -16.97
N ASN A 203 -4.34 31.65 -15.76
CA ASN A 203 -4.02 32.69 -14.78
C ASN A 203 -3.00 32.20 -13.76
N ILE A 204 -2.15 33.11 -13.29
CA ILE A 204 -1.30 32.88 -12.13
C ILE A 204 -1.79 33.77 -11.01
N PHE A 205 -2.06 33.18 -9.86
CA PHE A 205 -2.45 33.92 -8.67
C PHE A 205 -1.28 33.98 -7.72
N THR A 206 -1.11 35.12 -7.06
CA THR A 206 -0.12 35.34 -6.01
C THR A 206 -0.82 35.97 -4.82
N GLY A 207 -0.65 35.40 -3.64
CA GLY A 207 -1.23 35.93 -2.40
C GLY A 207 -0.22 35.92 -1.26
N GLU A 208 -0.42 36.79 -0.28
CA GLU A 208 0.35 36.80 0.95
C GLU A 208 -0.24 35.79 1.93
N LEU A 209 0.62 34.96 2.52
CA LEU A 209 0.22 34.10 3.63
C LEU A 209 -0.09 35.00 4.83
N ASP A 210 -1.25 34.81 5.42
CA ASP A 210 -1.63 35.55 6.60
C ASP A 210 -0.88 35.02 7.83
N SER A 211 -0.40 35.95 8.66
CA SER A 211 0.23 35.64 9.94
C SER A 211 -0.51 36.36 11.04
N SER A 212 -1.03 35.61 12.01
CA SER A 212 -1.55 36.19 13.24
C SER A 212 -0.38 36.32 14.21
N VAL A 213 -0.21 37.52 14.75
CA VAL A 213 0.50 37.68 16.02
C VAL A 213 -0.50 37.20 17.07
N ASN A 214 -0.30 36.00 17.59
CA ASN A 214 -1.16 35.51 18.67
C ASN A 214 -0.92 36.41 19.89
N SER A 215 -1.78 37.40 20.12
CA SER A 215 -1.88 38.11 21.39
C SER A 215 -2.68 37.30 22.42
N TYR A 216 -2.66 35.97 22.33
CA TYR A 216 -3.24 35.16 23.39
C TYR A 216 -2.38 35.37 24.63
N ASP A 217 -2.92 36.17 25.56
CA ASP A 217 -2.48 36.29 26.95
C ASP A 217 -2.46 34.89 27.59
N PHE A 218 -1.41 34.12 27.28
CA PHE A 218 -0.98 33.09 28.19
C PHE A 218 -0.46 33.84 29.41
N GLN A 219 -1.35 34.06 30.39
CA GLN A 219 -0.98 34.34 31.77
C GLN A 219 -0.16 33.14 32.27
N LEU A 220 1.11 33.08 31.87
CA LEU A 220 2.11 32.28 32.53
C LEU A 220 2.27 32.87 33.93
N ASN A 221 1.88 32.10 34.94
CA ASN A 221 2.07 32.43 36.34
C ASN A 221 3.51 32.91 36.58
N ASN A 222 3.61 34.05 37.26
CA ASN A 222 4.75 34.96 37.44
C ASN A 222 5.95 34.44 38.27
N ASP A 223 6.29 33.15 38.23
CA ASP A 223 7.32 32.61 39.16
C ASP A 223 8.68 32.29 38.51
N ILE A 224 9.04 32.93 37.38
CA ILE A 224 10.40 32.81 36.82
C ILE A 224 11.02 34.19 36.65
N GLU A 225 11.85 34.54 37.63
CA GLU A 225 12.72 35.72 37.63
C GLU A 225 13.72 35.69 36.45
N GLU A 226 13.69 36.78 35.69
CA GLU A 226 14.78 37.52 35.04
C GLU A 226 16.04 36.76 34.57
N ASN A 227 16.22 36.63 33.24
CA ASN A 227 17.43 37.07 32.48
C ASN A 227 17.62 36.49 31.06
N SER A 228 16.60 35.99 30.37
CA SER A 228 16.74 35.69 28.93
C SER A 228 15.97 36.70 28.08
N GLN A 229 16.69 37.70 27.58
CA GLN A 229 16.23 38.65 26.56
C GLN A 229 16.10 37.91 25.21
N PHE A 230 15.12 37.01 25.11
CA PHE A 230 14.71 36.42 23.84
C PHE A 230 13.92 37.46 23.07
N ASP A 231 14.33 37.73 21.83
CA ASP A 231 13.68 38.69 20.93
C ASP A 231 12.23 38.22 20.64
N ILE A 232 11.26 38.78 21.37
CA ILE A 232 9.83 38.41 21.30
C ILE A 232 9.21 38.78 19.95
N ASN A 233 9.92 39.54 19.11
CA ASN A 233 9.45 40.03 17.82
C ASN A 233 9.29 38.98 16.70
N GLU A 234 9.63 37.70 16.91
CA GLU A 234 9.71 36.73 15.80
C GLU A 234 8.71 35.57 15.77
N GLN A 235 7.83 35.38 16.76
CA GLN A 235 6.86 34.27 16.72
C GLN A 235 5.55 34.63 16.01
N LYS A 236 5.65 35.01 14.73
CA LYS A 236 4.47 35.09 13.84
C LYS A 236 3.90 33.70 13.59
N ILE A 237 2.63 33.49 13.92
CA ILE A 237 1.92 32.22 13.75
C ILE A 237 1.11 32.29 12.45
N TRP A 238 1.60 31.65 11.39
CA TRP A 238 0.99 31.64 10.05
C TRP A 238 -0.40 30.99 9.99
N THR A 239 -1.48 31.74 9.86
CA THR A 239 -2.84 31.16 9.89
C THR A 239 -3.10 30.17 8.74
N GLY A 240 -2.30 30.26 7.66
CA GLY A 240 -2.47 29.45 6.46
C GLY A 240 -3.53 30.02 5.51
N ARG A 241 -4.19 31.12 5.90
CA ARG A 241 -5.11 31.87 5.05
C ARG A 241 -4.34 32.78 4.10
N LEU A 242 -4.98 33.17 3.00
CA LEU A 242 -4.42 34.11 2.03
C LEU A 242 -5.05 35.48 2.14
N LYS A 243 -4.24 36.51 1.92
CA LYS A 243 -4.63 37.92 1.80
C LYS A 243 -3.96 38.54 0.58
N ASN A 244 -4.47 39.68 0.14
CA ASN A 244 -3.87 40.47 -0.95
C ASN A 244 -3.61 39.62 -2.21
N ILE A 245 -4.63 38.88 -2.66
CA ILE A 245 -4.48 38.02 -3.83
C ILE A 245 -4.51 38.86 -5.09
N HIS A 246 -3.44 38.77 -5.87
CA HIS A 246 -3.28 39.41 -7.16
C HIS A 246 -3.33 38.36 -8.27
N THR A 247 -3.98 38.72 -9.38
CA THR A 247 -4.03 37.88 -10.58
C THR A 247 -3.05 38.43 -11.60
N ILE A 248 -2.16 37.58 -12.06
CA ILE A 248 -1.29 37.83 -13.21
C ILE A 248 -1.94 37.07 -14.37
N LYS A 249 -2.56 37.81 -15.28
CA LYS A 249 -3.08 37.23 -16.52
C LYS A 249 -1.89 36.85 -17.39
N CYS A 250 -1.73 35.56 -17.62
CA CYS A 250 -0.61 35.01 -18.38
C CYS A 250 -1.10 34.48 -19.74
N SER A 251 -0.21 33.78 -20.44
CA SER A 251 -0.54 33.06 -21.66
C SER A 251 -1.55 31.93 -21.39
N ASN A 252 -2.03 31.30 -22.46
CA ASN A 252 -3.14 30.35 -22.37
C ASN A 252 -2.81 29.08 -21.58
N HIS A 253 -1.54 28.67 -21.48
CA HIS A 253 -1.15 27.36 -20.94
C HIS A 253 0.10 27.37 -20.03
N PRO A 254 0.09 28.12 -18.91
CA PRO A 254 1.11 27.99 -17.88
C PRO A 254 1.10 26.58 -17.28
N LYS A 255 2.27 25.94 -17.21
CA LYS A 255 2.39 24.54 -16.77
C LYS A 255 3.04 24.38 -15.40
N SER A 256 4.02 25.21 -15.11
CA SER A 256 4.85 25.13 -13.91
C SER A 256 5.23 26.52 -13.45
N VAL A 257 5.28 26.73 -12.14
CA VAL A 257 5.63 28.00 -11.50
C VAL A 257 6.63 27.75 -10.38
N VAL A 258 7.60 28.64 -10.24
CA VAL A 258 8.57 28.65 -9.14
C VAL A 258 8.83 30.07 -8.69
N TYR A 259 9.22 30.22 -7.44
CA TYR A 259 9.74 31.47 -6.93
C TYR A 259 11.24 31.35 -6.66
N MET A 260 12.04 32.27 -7.20
CA MET A 260 13.49 32.27 -7.02
C MET A 260 14.05 33.70 -7.04
N ASN A 261 14.83 34.07 -6.01
CA ASN A 261 15.50 35.38 -5.90
C ASN A 261 14.56 36.58 -6.07
N ASN A 262 13.40 36.58 -5.38
CA ASN A 262 12.38 37.62 -5.51
C ASN A 262 11.85 37.79 -6.95
N LYS A 263 11.89 36.70 -7.72
CA LYS A 263 11.29 36.63 -9.05
C LYS A 263 10.38 35.42 -9.14
N LEU A 264 9.16 35.66 -9.62
CA LEU A 264 8.23 34.63 -10.01
C LEU A 264 8.57 34.19 -11.44
N ILE A 265 8.83 32.91 -11.63
CA ILE A 265 9.18 32.33 -12.94
C ILE A 265 8.14 31.26 -13.28
N TRP A 266 7.60 31.29 -14.49
CA TRP A 266 6.70 30.24 -14.97
C TRP A 266 7.04 29.82 -16.39
N ILE A 267 6.67 28.59 -16.74
CA ILE A 267 6.85 28.05 -18.09
C ILE A 267 5.51 28.04 -18.81
N ASP A 268 5.53 28.62 -20.00
CA ASP A 268 4.48 28.48 -20.99
C ASP A 268 4.76 27.26 -21.88
N GLN A 269 3.87 26.29 -21.83
CA GLN A 269 4.02 25.06 -22.59
C GLN A 269 3.93 25.29 -24.10
N ASP A 270 3.11 26.23 -24.55
CA ASP A 270 2.77 26.37 -25.97
C ASP A 270 3.82 27.18 -26.71
N ASN A 271 4.35 28.22 -26.05
CA ASN A 271 5.29 29.13 -26.68
C ASN A 271 6.76 28.71 -26.48
N HIS A 272 7.04 27.72 -25.63
CA HIS A 272 8.41 27.34 -25.24
C HIS A 272 9.21 28.52 -24.63
N TYR A 273 8.56 29.34 -23.83
CA TYR A 273 9.22 30.41 -23.06
C TYR A 273 9.11 30.15 -21.55
N ALA A 274 10.16 30.54 -20.84
CA ALA A 274 10.07 30.81 -19.42
C ALA A 274 9.92 32.32 -19.22
N HIS A 275 8.83 32.71 -18.58
CA HIS A 275 8.54 34.08 -18.23
C HIS A 275 9.02 34.35 -16.82
N MET A 276 9.51 35.57 -16.57
CA MET A 276 10.06 35.96 -15.29
C MET A 276 9.57 37.36 -14.90
N LYS A 277 8.95 37.48 -13.73
CA LYS A 277 8.47 38.75 -13.17
C LYS A 277 9.16 39.03 -11.84
N SER A 278 9.69 40.24 -11.67
CA SER A 278 10.34 40.69 -10.44
C SER A 278 9.31 41.25 -9.45
N ASP A 279 9.35 40.81 -8.20
CA ASP A 279 8.42 41.26 -7.16
C ASP A 279 8.65 42.71 -6.72
N ASN A 280 9.90 43.19 -6.84
CA ASN A 280 10.31 44.53 -6.37
C ASN A 280 10.11 45.63 -7.42
N ALA A 281 9.68 45.28 -8.63
CA ALA A 281 9.56 46.24 -9.71
C ALA A 281 8.15 46.84 -9.72
N PHE A 282 8.05 48.16 -9.54
CA PHE A 282 6.86 48.93 -9.97
C PHE A 282 6.55 48.74 -11.47
N SER A 283 7.50 48.18 -12.21
CA SER A 283 7.36 47.78 -13.60
C SER A 283 6.63 46.44 -13.71
N GLU A 284 5.50 46.43 -14.41
CA GLU A 284 4.77 45.22 -14.82
C GLU A 284 5.52 44.39 -15.88
N ALA A 285 6.75 44.77 -16.26
CA ALA A 285 7.49 44.08 -17.31
C ALA A 285 7.79 42.62 -16.95
N VAL A 286 7.36 41.73 -17.83
CA VAL A 286 7.70 40.30 -17.82
C VAL A 286 8.91 40.12 -18.74
N GLU A 287 9.98 39.52 -18.21
CA GLU A 287 11.15 39.12 -18.99
C GLU A 287 10.93 37.72 -19.58
N ASP A 288 11.13 37.57 -20.88
CA ASP A 288 10.96 36.29 -21.58
C ASP A 288 12.30 35.62 -21.87
N ILE A 289 12.40 34.34 -21.51
CA ILE A 289 13.57 33.49 -21.75
C ILE A 289 13.14 32.37 -22.69
N GLN A 290 13.63 32.41 -23.93
CA GLN A 290 13.35 31.36 -24.91
C GLN A 290 13.99 30.03 -24.48
N LEU A 291 13.20 28.96 -24.46
CA LEU A 291 13.64 27.59 -24.21
C LEU A 291 13.97 26.91 -25.55
N GLU A 292 14.79 25.86 -25.50
CA GLU A 292 15.04 25.02 -26.68
C GLU A 292 13.76 24.24 -27.05
N ASN A 293 13.48 24.05 -28.35
CA ASN A 293 12.20 23.48 -28.85
C ASN A 293 11.86 22.09 -28.28
N ASP A 294 12.87 21.32 -27.85
CA ASP A 294 12.69 19.96 -27.31
C ASP A 294 12.44 19.94 -25.78
N VAL A 295 12.35 21.11 -25.15
CA VAL A 295 12.11 21.24 -23.71
C VAL A 295 10.61 21.22 -23.43
N HIS A 296 10.07 20.05 -23.11
CA HIS A 296 8.64 19.86 -22.79
C HIS A 296 8.31 20.02 -21.30
N TYR A 297 9.34 19.94 -20.44
CA TYR A 297 9.23 20.01 -19.00
C TYR A 297 10.46 20.75 -18.46
N VAL A 298 10.22 21.76 -17.65
CA VAL A 298 11.27 22.42 -16.89
C VAL A 298 10.89 22.30 -15.42
N ALA A 299 11.76 21.66 -14.67
CA ALA A 299 11.70 21.70 -13.23
C ALA A 299 12.76 22.70 -12.78
N LEU A 300 12.30 23.79 -12.16
CA LEU A 300 13.16 24.83 -11.66
C LEU A 300 13.53 24.54 -10.21
N VAL A 301 14.79 24.77 -9.91
CA VAL A 301 15.38 24.43 -8.62
C VAL A 301 15.98 25.69 -8.03
N ALA A 302 15.45 26.09 -6.89
CA ALA A 302 16.06 27.13 -6.07
C ALA A 302 17.01 26.46 -5.08
N ALA A 303 18.31 26.68 -5.24
CA ALA A 303 19.30 26.41 -4.20
C ALA A 303 19.55 27.72 -3.44
N ASP A 304 19.10 27.80 -2.19
CA ASP A 304 19.35 28.99 -1.37
C ASP A 304 20.84 29.00 -0.96
N LYS A 305 21.56 29.97 -1.52
CA LYS A 305 23.01 30.15 -1.30
C LYS A 305 23.34 30.63 0.12
N ASN A 306 22.36 31.16 0.86
CA ASN A 306 22.57 31.86 2.14
C ASN A 306 22.13 31.10 3.40
N ILE A 307 21.66 29.85 3.28
CA ILE A 307 21.30 29.03 4.46
C ILE A 307 22.49 28.90 5.45
N HIS A 308 23.73 29.00 4.96
CA HIS A 308 24.95 28.80 5.75
C HIS A 308 25.26 29.93 6.76
N ASN A 309 24.88 31.19 6.49
CA ASN A 309 25.25 32.30 7.38
C ASN A 309 24.35 32.44 8.61
N LYS A 310 23.20 31.76 8.60
CA LYS A 310 22.44 31.41 9.80
C LYS A 310 22.47 29.90 9.97
N ALA A 311 23.68 29.34 10.10
CA ALA A 311 23.85 28.05 10.75
C ALA A 311 23.38 28.18 12.21
N HIS A 312 22.06 28.25 12.40
CA HIS A 312 21.49 27.98 13.69
C HIS A 312 22.04 26.61 14.05
N TYR A 313 22.74 26.52 15.19
CA TYR A 313 23.00 25.27 15.87
C TYR A 313 21.66 24.55 15.99
N SER A 314 21.40 23.69 15.03
CA SER A 314 20.12 23.06 14.80
C SER A 314 20.31 21.62 15.16
N ILE A 315 19.51 21.17 16.12
CA ILE A 315 19.36 19.78 16.54
C ILE A 315 19.21 18.83 15.34
N CYS A 316 18.78 19.34 14.19
CA CYS A 316 18.48 18.58 12.97
C CYS A 316 19.56 18.69 11.88
N THR A 317 20.47 19.67 11.99
CA THR A 317 21.57 19.89 11.03
C THR A 317 22.96 19.80 11.68
N SER A 318 23.01 19.56 12.99
CA SER A 318 24.21 19.18 13.73
C SER A 318 24.88 17.97 13.07
N LYS A 319 26.23 17.91 13.08
CA LYS A 319 27.03 16.77 12.60
C LYS A 319 26.60 15.42 13.24
N LYS A 320 25.94 15.49 14.40
CA LYS A 320 25.13 14.43 14.99
C LYS A 320 23.75 15.01 15.24
N PRO A 321 22.78 14.91 14.32
CA PRO A 321 21.44 15.37 14.60
C PRO A 321 20.98 14.65 15.87
N LEU A 322 20.56 15.39 16.89
CA LEU A 322 20.14 14.79 18.16
C LEU A 322 18.81 14.05 17.98
N CYS A 323 18.10 14.31 16.87
CA CYS A 323 16.99 13.50 16.35
C CYS A 323 17.45 12.12 15.90
N SER A 324 16.94 11.06 16.53
CA SER A 324 17.26 9.69 16.14
C SER A 324 16.60 9.21 14.85
N ASP A 325 15.51 9.84 14.41
CA ASP A 325 14.76 9.45 13.21
C ASP A 325 14.47 10.64 12.28
N VAL A 326 13.29 11.24 12.38
CA VAL A 326 12.85 12.34 11.53
C VAL A 326 12.91 13.59 12.38
N CYS A 327 13.70 14.60 12.01
CA CYS A 327 13.43 15.91 12.58
C CYS A 327 12.14 16.42 11.95
N VAL A 328 11.26 17.11 12.66
CA VAL A 328 10.47 18.16 12.03
C VAL A 328 10.53 19.38 12.91
N THR A 329 9.92 20.40 12.41
CA THR A 329 10.09 21.74 12.89
C THR A 329 8.54 22.06 13.01
N SER A 330 7.96 22.50 14.16
CA SER A 330 6.55 23.01 14.26
C SER A 330 6.35 24.51 13.92
N LYS A 331 5.13 24.96 13.60
CA LYS A 331 4.76 26.35 13.23
C LYS A 331 5.41 27.50 14.05
N ASN A 332 5.64 27.32 15.35
CA ASN A 332 6.18 28.36 16.25
C ASN A 332 7.71 28.40 16.30
N GLY A 333 8.43 27.89 15.30
CA GLY A 333 9.90 27.80 15.36
C GLY A 333 10.43 26.63 16.20
N ASN A 334 9.63 26.08 17.12
CA ASN A 334 9.98 24.95 17.99
C ASN A 334 10.25 23.64 17.23
N ARG A 335 11.52 23.24 17.19
CA ARG A 335 11.98 21.97 16.59
C ARG A 335 11.45 20.80 17.41
N ARG A 336 10.97 19.77 16.74
CA ARG A 336 10.43 18.54 17.36
C ARG A 336 10.85 17.38 16.49
N CYS A 337 11.64 16.44 16.99
CA CYS A 337 11.82 15.24 16.19
C CYS A 337 10.51 14.44 16.17
N LEU A 338 10.12 14.00 14.98
CA LEU A 338 9.13 12.97 14.79
C LEU A 338 9.82 11.62 14.88
N CYS A 339 9.11 10.73 15.51
CA CYS A 339 9.54 9.37 15.68
C CYS A 339 8.67 8.49 14.78
N PRO A 340 9.20 7.42 14.18
CA PRO A 340 8.42 6.47 13.42
C PRO A 340 7.34 5.86 14.31
N SER A 341 6.23 5.38 13.72
CA SER A 341 5.14 4.74 14.48
C SER A 341 5.68 3.77 15.54
N GLY A 342 5.29 3.98 16.80
CA GLY A 342 5.75 3.22 17.97
C GLY A 342 6.95 3.81 18.73
N HIS A 343 7.31 5.08 18.53
CA HIS A 343 8.39 5.76 19.26
C HIS A 343 7.95 7.18 19.65
N VAL A 344 8.48 7.72 20.74
CA VAL A 344 8.21 9.11 21.16
C VAL A 344 9.46 9.82 21.58
N LEU A 345 9.42 11.11 21.32
CA LEU A 345 10.48 12.04 21.62
C LEU A 345 10.66 12.21 23.14
N ARG A 346 11.76 11.71 23.72
CA ARG A 346 12.24 12.08 25.07
C ARG A 346 13.41 13.04 24.93
N TYR A 347 13.53 13.91 25.92
CA TYR A 347 14.53 14.98 25.94
C TYR A 347 14.39 15.99 24.79
N GLY A 348 13.29 15.95 24.02
CA GLY A 348 13.05 16.85 22.89
C GLY A 348 13.86 16.53 21.64
N TYR A 349 14.69 15.49 21.66
CA TYR A 349 15.50 15.10 20.51
C TYR A 349 15.65 13.59 20.31
N LEU A 350 15.67 12.79 21.37
CA LEU A 350 15.88 11.35 21.23
C LEU A 350 14.52 10.67 21.03
N CYS A 351 14.28 10.00 19.89
CA CYS A 351 13.19 9.04 19.83
C CYS A 351 13.61 7.83 20.65
N ILE A 352 13.12 7.82 21.87
CA ILE A 352 13.08 6.59 22.63
C ILE A 352 11.77 5.90 22.32
N LYS A 353 11.69 4.68 22.78
CA LYS A 353 10.43 4.00 22.98
C LYS A 353 9.50 4.83 23.87
N ASP A 354 8.52 5.43 23.20
CA ASP A 354 7.18 5.87 23.58
C ASP A 354 6.82 5.87 25.10
N PRO A 355 6.07 6.83 25.70
CA PRO A 355 5.28 6.55 26.92
C PRO A 355 4.42 5.30 26.79
N CYS A 356 4.23 4.79 25.57
CA CYS A 356 3.76 3.45 25.31
C CYS A 356 4.79 2.35 25.56
N PHE A 357 5.88 2.63 26.28
CA PHE A 357 6.82 1.69 26.85
C PHE A 357 7.13 2.05 28.31
N ARG A 358 7.03 1.06 29.17
CA ARG A 358 7.42 1.12 30.58
C ARG A 358 8.77 0.42 30.72
N HIS A 359 9.71 1.00 31.46
CA HIS A 359 10.91 0.28 31.86
C HIS A 359 10.54 -0.72 32.97
N GLU A 360 10.76 -2.01 32.72
CA GLU A 360 10.59 -3.09 33.68
C GLU A 360 11.89 -3.90 33.68
N ASN A 361 12.61 -3.94 34.80
CA ASN A 361 13.96 -4.54 34.93
C ASN A 361 14.98 -4.00 33.92
N ASP A 362 15.08 -2.66 33.81
CA ASP A 362 15.94 -1.93 32.86
C ASP A 362 15.67 -2.21 31.36
N GLN A 363 14.68 -3.04 31.02
CA GLN A 363 14.27 -3.29 29.65
C GLN A 363 13.00 -2.51 29.27
N PRO A 364 12.96 -1.85 28.11
CA PRO A 364 11.78 -1.09 27.67
C PRO A 364 10.71 -2.03 27.09
N LYS A 365 9.63 -2.22 27.84
CA LYS A 365 8.49 -3.09 27.51
C LYS A 365 7.29 -2.27 27.07
N ALA A 366 6.65 -2.64 25.95
CA ALA A 366 5.49 -1.90 25.44
C ALA A 366 4.34 -1.93 26.46
N ILE A 367 3.68 -0.79 26.68
CA ILE A 367 2.47 -0.67 27.48
C ILE A 367 1.26 -1.17 26.70
N CYS A 368 1.22 -0.90 25.38
CA CYS A 368 0.17 -1.38 24.49
C CYS A 368 0.62 -2.63 23.72
N GLY A 369 -0.33 -3.51 23.39
CA GLY A 369 -0.08 -4.72 22.62
C GLY A 369 0.29 -4.46 21.16
N ASP A 370 -0.30 -3.43 20.55
CA ASP A 370 -0.13 -3.12 19.12
C ASP A 370 0.19 -1.64 18.84
N LEU A 371 -0.84 -0.79 18.87
CA LEU A 371 -0.76 0.63 18.58
C LEU A 371 -0.99 1.41 19.87
N CYS A 372 -0.36 2.55 19.95
CA CYS A 372 -0.52 3.41 21.09
C CYS A 372 -0.63 4.85 20.62
N GLU A 373 -1.74 5.46 20.98
CA GLU A 373 -2.09 6.82 20.65
C GLU A 373 -1.97 7.68 21.90
N ARG A 374 -1.41 8.87 21.74
CA ARG A 374 -1.29 9.82 22.84
C ARG A 374 -2.51 10.74 22.81
N VAL A 375 -3.41 10.59 23.77
CA VAL A 375 -4.65 11.42 23.85
C VAL A 375 -4.33 12.79 24.47
N ASN A 376 -3.42 12.84 25.44
CA ASN A 376 -2.99 14.06 26.13
C ASN A 376 -1.53 13.90 26.60
N GLN A 377 -0.89 14.97 27.10
CA GLN A 377 0.52 14.93 27.55
C GLN A 377 0.83 13.75 28.52
N ASN A 378 -0.14 13.37 29.37
CA ASN A 378 -0.02 12.29 30.36
C ASN A 378 -0.98 11.10 30.18
N LYS A 379 -1.78 11.07 29.11
CA LYS A 379 -2.74 9.98 28.86
C LYS A 379 -2.42 9.29 27.54
N ILE A 380 -2.23 7.98 27.63
CA ILE A 380 -2.11 7.08 26.48
C ILE A 380 -3.43 6.34 26.30
N LYS A 381 -3.80 6.07 25.06
CA LYS A 381 -4.88 5.19 24.66
C LYS A 381 -4.25 4.13 23.78
N CYS A 382 -4.32 2.88 24.20
CA CYS A 382 -3.93 1.80 23.32
C CYS A 382 -5.03 1.59 22.28
N THR A 383 -4.63 1.39 21.04
CA THR A 383 -5.49 0.96 19.95
C THR A 383 -4.88 -0.28 19.33
N CYS A 384 -5.65 -1.02 18.55
CA CYS A 384 -5.18 -2.26 17.96
C CYS A 384 -5.00 -2.10 16.47
N ARG A 385 -4.03 -2.84 15.90
CA ARG A 385 -3.91 -2.89 14.45
C ARG A 385 -5.19 -3.48 13.88
N PHE A 386 -5.43 -3.17 12.61
CA PHE A 386 -6.57 -3.68 11.88
C PHE A 386 -6.68 -5.23 12.01
N GLY A 387 -7.88 -5.72 12.34
CA GLY A 387 -8.14 -7.14 12.63
C GLY A 387 -7.89 -7.58 14.08
N ARG A 388 -7.68 -6.64 15.02
CA ARG A 388 -7.47 -6.93 16.45
C ARG A 388 -8.35 -6.01 17.30
N TYR A 389 -8.83 -6.49 18.45
CA TYR A 389 -9.56 -5.66 19.42
C TYR A 389 -8.77 -5.44 20.70
N LEU A 390 -9.04 -4.30 21.33
CA LEU A 390 -8.43 -3.95 22.59
C LEU A 390 -9.11 -4.74 23.71
N LEU A 391 -8.32 -5.49 24.47
CA LEU A 391 -8.80 -6.20 25.65
C LEU A 391 -9.29 -5.23 26.73
N PRO A 392 -10.13 -5.69 27.69
CA PRO A 392 -10.64 -4.84 28.76
C PRO A 392 -9.58 -4.16 29.64
N ASP A 393 -8.34 -4.65 29.61
CA ASP A 393 -7.20 -4.01 30.29
C ASP A 393 -6.79 -2.67 29.65
N GLY A 394 -7.41 -2.34 28.51
CA GLY A 394 -7.17 -1.11 27.76
C GLY A 394 -5.76 -1.03 27.18
N LYS A 395 -5.05 -2.16 27.10
CA LYS A 395 -3.63 -2.22 26.77
C LYS A 395 -3.29 -3.27 25.74
N LYS A 396 -3.69 -4.52 25.98
CA LYS A 396 -3.36 -5.64 25.09
C LYS A 396 -4.35 -5.73 23.96
N CYS A 397 -3.87 -6.19 22.82
CA CYS A 397 -4.69 -6.48 21.67
C CYS A 397 -4.82 -7.99 21.54
N ALA A 398 -6.05 -8.46 21.36
CA ALA A 398 -6.32 -9.82 20.95
C ALA A 398 -6.73 -9.82 19.49
N ASP A 399 -6.37 -10.88 18.78
CA ASP A 399 -6.84 -11.05 17.41
C ASP A 399 -8.36 -11.10 17.43
N LEU A 400 -8.96 -10.23 16.62
CA LEU A 400 -10.38 -10.25 16.40
C LEU A 400 -10.62 -11.58 15.68
N GLN A 401 -11.35 -12.49 16.34
CA GLN A 401 -11.80 -13.73 15.69
C GLN A 401 -12.95 -13.39 14.74
N VAL A 402 -12.69 -12.45 13.83
CA VAL A 402 -13.58 -12.15 12.72
C VAL A 402 -13.21 -13.04 11.55
N PRO A 403 -14.20 -13.41 10.73
CA PRO A 403 -13.94 -14.01 9.45
C PRO A 403 -13.04 -13.09 8.62
N ILE A 404 -11.92 -13.63 8.14
CA ILE A 404 -11.03 -12.95 7.20
C ILE A 404 -11.20 -13.65 5.86
N MET A 405 -11.46 -12.88 4.81
CA MET A 405 -11.53 -13.38 3.44
C MET A 405 -10.27 -12.95 2.68
N TYR A 406 -9.67 -13.89 1.96
CA TYR A 406 -8.55 -13.61 1.07
C TYR A 406 -9.01 -13.70 -0.37
N LEU A 407 -8.81 -12.61 -1.10
CA LEU A 407 -9.21 -12.45 -2.49
C LEU A 407 -7.95 -12.34 -3.34
N ALA A 408 -7.76 -13.30 -4.23
CA ALA A 408 -6.62 -13.33 -5.14
C ALA A 408 -7.05 -12.88 -6.53
N ASP A 409 -6.23 -12.03 -7.15
CA ASP A 409 -6.24 -11.87 -8.60
C ASP A 409 -4.88 -12.31 -9.18
N ASN A 410 -4.64 -12.01 -10.47
CA ASN A 410 -3.39 -12.42 -11.13
C ASN A 410 -2.15 -11.61 -10.67
N TYR A 411 -2.33 -10.53 -9.90
CA TYR A 411 -1.33 -9.50 -9.66
C TYR A 411 -1.17 -9.10 -8.19
N PHE A 412 -2.19 -9.29 -7.37
CA PHE A 412 -2.30 -8.87 -5.99
C PHE A 412 -3.13 -9.86 -5.17
N LEU A 413 -2.84 -9.86 -3.87
CA LEU A 413 -3.64 -10.53 -2.86
C LEU A 413 -4.30 -9.46 -1.99
N ASN A 414 -5.62 -9.46 -1.94
CA ASN A 414 -6.40 -8.60 -1.06
C ASN A 414 -6.86 -9.38 0.17
N ARG A 415 -6.81 -8.73 1.32
CA ARG A 415 -7.39 -9.21 2.57
C ARG A 415 -8.60 -8.34 2.88
N MET A 416 -9.76 -8.98 3.00
CA MET A 416 -11.01 -8.36 3.42
C MET A 416 -11.37 -8.89 4.80
N ILE A 417 -11.63 -8.00 5.74
CA ILE A 417 -12.19 -8.40 7.04
C ILE A 417 -13.69 -8.16 6.99
N VAL A 418 -14.45 -9.21 7.29
CA VAL A 418 -15.92 -9.16 7.30
C VAL A 418 -16.34 -8.94 8.75
N ASP A 419 -16.59 -7.68 9.10
CA ASP A 419 -17.18 -7.29 10.39
C ASP A 419 -18.60 -6.74 10.17
N ALA A 420 -19.47 -6.86 11.17
CA ALA A 420 -20.90 -6.54 11.07
C ALA A 420 -21.19 -5.06 10.73
N GLU A 421 -20.22 -4.17 10.91
CA GLU A 421 -20.39 -2.73 10.72
C GLU A 421 -19.51 -2.14 9.61
N TYR A 422 -18.44 -2.83 9.17
CA TYR A 422 -17.49 -2.31 8.18
C TYR A 422 -16.85 -3.40 7.33
N GLU A 423 -16.84 -3.19 6.02
CA GLU A 423 -16.00 -3.93 5.08
C GLU A 423 -14.71 -3.14 4.86
N ILE A 424 -13.58 -3.73 5.25
CA ILE A 424 -12.28 -3.06 5.08
C ILE A 424 -11.39 -3.92 4.21
N PHE A 425 -10.87 -3.30 3.15
CA PHE A 425 -10.01 -3.90 2.13
C PHE A 425 -8.56 -3.47 2.30
N ASP A 426 -7.67 -4.44 2.44
CA ASP A 426 -6.24 -4.23 2.55
C ASP A 426 -5.50 -4.97 1.42
N LYS A 427 -4.83 -4.21 0.55
CA LYS A 427 -4.07 -4.75 -0.58
C LYS A 427 -2.69 -5.18 -0.11
N ILE A 428 -2.41 -6.48 -0.15
CA ILE A 428 -1.11 -7.03 0.20
C ILE A 428 -0.16 -6.87 -1.00
N GLU A 429 0.67 -5.84 -0.94
CA GLU A 429 1.65 -5.54 -1.99
C GLU A 429 2.69 -6.69 -2.16
N ASN A 430 3.26 -6.80 -3.37
CA ASN A 430 4.39 -7.67 -3.72
C ASN A 430 4.13 -9.19 -3.79
N ILE A 431 2.85 -9.60 -3.88
CA ILE A 431 2.46 -10.99 -4.12
C ILE A 431 1.81 -11.09 -5.50
N GLN A 432 2.52 -11.69 -6.45
CA GLN A 432 1.93 -12.11 -7.72
C GLN A 432 1.42 -13.54 -7.55
N THR A 433 0.10 -13.72 -7.61
CA THR A 433 -0.51 -15.04 -7.60
C THR A 433 -1.02 -15.36 -9.00
N ARG A 434 -0.58 -16.47 -9.61
CA ARG A 434 -1.11 -16.84 -10.94
C ARG A 434 -2.42 -17.62 -10.85
N ASN A 435 -2.54 -18.54 -9.89
CA ASN A 435 -3.53 -19.60 -10.02
C ASN A 435 -4.39 -19.88 -8.79
N SER A 436 -3.84 -20.01 -7.58
CA SER A 436 -4.65 -20.41 -6.42
C SER A 436 -4.02 -20.01 -5.09
N ILE A 437 -4.85 -19.88 -4.06
CA ILE A 437 -4.46 -19.55 -2.68
C ILE A 437 -5.19 -20.49 -1.72
N SER A 438 -4.49 -20.91 -0.67
CA SER A 438 -5.09 -21.56 0.49
C SER A 438 -4.49 -20.94 1.75
N TYR A 439 -5.27 -20.91 2.83
CA TYR A 439 -4.90 -20.35 4.11
C TYR A 439 -4.98 -21.41 5.20
N PHE A 440 -4.09 -21.32 6.19
CA PHE A 440 -4.24 -22.03 7.45
C PHE A 440 -3.73 -21.15 8.60
N ASN A 441 -4.35 -21.30 9.77
CA ASN A 441 -3.94 -20.60 10.98
C ASN A 441 -3.16 -21.54 11.90
N GLU A 442 -1.88 -21.25 12.09
CA GLU A 442 -0.96 -22.07 12.90
C GLU A 442 -1.08 -21.80 14.41
N ASN A 443 -1.73 -20.70 14.82
CA ASN A 443 -1.74 -20.20 16.21
C ASN A 443 -2.42 -21.13 17.23
N ASN A 444 -3.17 -22.15 16.77
CA ASN A 444 -3.84 -23.11 17.65
C ASN A 444 -3.01 -24.34 18.02
N PHE A 445 -1.81 -24.52 17.45
CA PHE A 445 -0.94 -25.65 17.77
C PHE A 445 0.15 -25.28 18.79
N SER A 446 0.31 -26.11 19.83
CA SER A 446 1.18 -25.83 20.97
C SER A 446 2.63 -25.53 20.53
N LYS A 447 3.20 -24.43 21.04
CA LYS A 447 4.58 -23.94 20.84
C LYS A 447 5.72 -24.90 21.26
N ASN A 448 5.44 -26.19 21.49
CA ASN A 448 6.38 -27.14 22.07
C ASN A 448 7.29 -27.84 21.04
N GLU A 449 7.05 -27.71 19.74
CA GLU A 449 8.01 -28.10 18.72
C GLU A 449 8.88 -26.91 18.34
N LYS A 450 10.13 -26.90 18.83
CA LYS A 450 11.18 -26.06 18.26
C LYS A 450 11.39 -26.51 16.81
N VAL A 451 10.83 -25.79 15.86
CA VAL A 451 11.21 -25.91 14.46
C VAL A 451 12.68 -25.54 14.38
N GLU A 452 13.54 -26.52 14.09
CA GLU A 452 14.96 -26.27 13.84
C GLU A 452 15.09 -25.28 12.68
N GLN A 453 15.53 -24.07 12.98
CA GLN A 453 15.95 -23.10 11.98
C GLN A 453 17.23 -23.61 11.32
N SER A 454 17.09 -24.43 10.28
CA SER A 454 18.23 -24.78 9.42
C SER A 454 18.62 -23.53 8.63
N ASN A 455 19.74 -22.91 8.99
CA ASN A 455 20.36 -21.83 8.23
C ASN A 455 20.76 -22.36 6.85
N PHE A 456 20.09 -21.91 5.79
CA PHE A 456 20.48 -22.16 4.41
C PHE A 456 20.82 -20.83 3.72
N GLU A 457 22.12 -20.55 3.62
CA GLU A 457 22.70 -19.56 2.72
C GLU A 457 22.85 -20.22 1.34
N GLY A 458 21.80 -20.14 0.53
CA GLY A 458 21.84 -20.50 -0.88
C GLY A 458 21.78 -19.23 -1.72
N ASP A 459 22.92 -18.81 -2.25
CA ASP A 459 23.06 -17.68 -3.18
C ASP A 459 22.35 -18.03 -4.50
N TYR A 460 21.05 -17.72 -4.58
CA TYR A 460 20.26 -17.84 -5.80
C TYR A 460 20.40 -16.53 -6.58
N SER A 461 21.41 -16.48 -7.44
CA SER A 461 21.50 -15.46 -8.50
C SER A 461 20.35 -15.64 -9.49
N ASP A 462 19.53 -14.60 -9.60
CA ASP A 462 18.25 -14.48 -10.31
C ASP A 462 18.42 -14.35 -11.85
N ASP A 463 19.36 -15.10 -12.44
CA ASP A 463 19.85 -14.86 -13.81
C ASP A 463 19.48 -15.94 -14.84
N SER A 464 18.53 -16.85 -14.55
CA SER A 464 18.06 -17.79 -15.56
C SER A 464 16.63 -17.50 -15.99
N GLU A 465 16.49 -16.97 -17.21
CA GLU A 465 15.27 -16.89 -18.05
C GLU A 465 14.70 -18.29 -18.40
N ASN A 466 14.91 -19.29 -17.54
CA ASN A 466 14.50 -20.66 -17.74
C ASN A 466 13.01 -20.81 -17.39
N GLU A 467 12.19 -20.78 -18.44
CA GLU A 467 10.88 -21.42 -18.56
C GLU A 467 10.08 -21.62 -17.25
N GLY A 468 9.29 -20.61 -16.89
CA GLY A 468 7.91 -20.78 -16.41
C GLY A 468 7.60 -21.75 -15.27
N ASN A 469 8.54 -22.06 -14.37
CA ASN A 469 8.26 -22.96 -13.26
C ASN A 469 7.42 -22.28 -12.18
N ASP A 470 6.23 -22.83 -11.93
CA ASP A 470 5.40 -22.42 -10.80
C ASP A 470 6.05 -22.87 -9.47
N VAL A 471 5.74 -22.12 -8.41
CA VAL A 471 6.24 -22.35 -7.05
C VAL A 471 5.08 -22.30 -6.06
N ILE A 472 5.07 -23.20 -5.07
CA ILE A 472 4.23 -23.08 -3.87
C ILE A 472 5.09 -22.50 -2.75
N GLY A 473 4.74 -21.28 -2.32
CA GLY A 473 5.40 -20.57 -1.22
C GLY A 473 4.46 -20.35 -0.03
N LEU A 474 5.04 -20.20 1.16
CA LEU A 474 4.33 -19.73 2.35
C LEU A 474 4.60 -18.25 2.59
N ILE A 475 3.57 -17.53 3.01
CA ILE A 475 3.67 -16.12 3.34
C ILE A 475 3.16 -15.93 4.76
N HIS A 476 4.02 -15.41 5.64
CA HIS A 476 3.62 -15.01 6.98
C HIS A 476 2.95 -13.63 6.90
N LEU A 477 1.63 -13.60 7.07
CA LEU A 477 0.82 -12.42 6.79
C LEU A 477 1.07 -11.24 7.73
N GLU A 478 1.49 -11.47 8.98
CA GLU A 478 1.71 -10.37 9.93
C GLU A 478 3.01 -9.60 9.67
N THR A 479 4.04 -10.32 9.21
CA THR A 479 5.35 -9.70 9.01
C THR A 479 5.46 -9.11 7.62
N LEU A 480 4.67 -9.61 6.65
CA LEU A 480 4.77 -9.33 5.20
C LEU A 480 6.22 -9.46 4.65
N THR A 481 7.13 -9.95 5.48
CA THR A 481 8.46 -10.36 5.08
C THR A 481 8.23 -11.61 4.25
N LYS A 482 8.66 -11.55 2.98
CA LYS A 482 8.86 -12.75 2.18
C LYS A 482 9.86 -13.63 2.94
N HIS A 483 9.39 -14.45 3.88
CA HIS A 483 10.11 -15.65 4.22
C HIS A 483 10.01 -16.50 2.98
N LYS A 484 11.06 -16.43 2.15
CA LYS A 484 11.22 -17.11 0.87
C LYS A 484 11.42 -18.61 1.13
N ASN A 485 10.49 -19.22 1.86
CA ASN A 485 10.41 -20.66 2.05
C ASN A 485 9.51 -21.17 0.92
N THR A 486 10.07 -21.19 -0.29
CA THR A 486 9.57 -22.07 -1.33
C THR A 486 9.51 -23.47 -0.74
N ILE A 487 8.30 -24.02 -0.58
CA ILE A 487 8.16 -25.40 -0.11
C ILE A 487 8.44 -26.34 -1.29
N PHE A 488 7.89 -25.99 -2.45
CA PHE A 488 7.95 -26.79 -3.66
C PHE A 488 8.28 -25.93 -4.88
N ASP A 489 9.41 -26.24 -5.48
CA ASP A 489 9.97 -25.64 -6.69
C ASP A 489 9.64 -26.51 -7.93
N HIS A 490 9.85 -25.96 -9.12
CA HIS A 490 9.76 -26.67 -10.41
C HIS A 490 8.40 -27.35 -10.64
N LEU A 491 7.30 -26.68 -10.31
CA LEU A 491 5.96 -27.15 -10.62
C LEU A 491 5.62 -26.75 -12.06
N LYS A 492 5.15 -27.73 -12.85
CA LYS A 492 4.82 -27.49 -14.26
C LYS A 492 3.61 -26.56 -14.45
N GLU A 493 2.63 -26.66 -13.57
CA GLU A 493 1.44 -25.82 -13.50
C GLU A 493 0.66 -26.22 -12.24
N CYS A 494 0.35 -25.29 -11.34
CA CYS A 494 -0.48 -25.58 -10.15
C CYS A 494 -1.86 -24.92 -10.30
N SER A 495 -2.94 -25.70 -10.47
CA SER A 495 -4.26 -25.14 -10.75
C SER A 495 -5.13 -24.91 -9.51
N SER A 496 -4.95 -25.72 -8.47
CA SER A 496 -5.69 -25.64 -7.19
C SER A 496 -4.85 -26.24 -6.06
N ILE A 497 -5.01 -25.69 -4.85
CA ILE A 497 -4.28 -26.05 -3.64
C ILE A 497 -5.27 -26.12 -2.46
N SER A 498 -5.07 -27.08 -1.57
CA SER A 498 -5.82 -27.22 -0.32
C SER A 498 -4.89 -27.66 0.80
N VAL A 499 -5.12 -27.16 2.01
CA VAL A 499 -4.29 -27.44 3.18
C VAL A 499 -5.00 -28.39 4.14
N ASP A 500 -4.32 -29.46 4.54
CA ASP A 500 -4.67 -30.27 5.70
C ASP A 500 -3.93 -29.71 6.92
N TYR A 501 -4.64 -28.85 7.65
CA TYR A 501 -4.09 -28.17 8.82
C TYR A 501 -3.87 -29.11 10.02
N LEU A 502 -4.51 -30.28 10.06
CA LEU A 502 -4.33 -31.25 11.15
C LEU A 502 -3.05 -32.05 10.96
N ASN A 503 -2.80 -32.54 9.74
CA ASN A 503 -1.66 -33.39 9.43
C ASN A 503 -0.47 -32.62 8.84
N ARG A 504 -0.55 -31.29 8.74
CA ARG A 504 0.52 -30.44 8.19
C ARG A 504 0.91 -30.81 6.76
N ASN A 505 -0.09 -31.15 5.94
CA ASN A 505 0.10 -31.52 4.55
C ASN A 505 -0.56 -30.50 3.61
N ILE A 506 0.04 -30.33 2.44
CA ILE A 506 -0.49 -29.55 1.33
C ILE A 506 -0.86 -30.52 0.22
N TYR A 507 -2.05 -30.35 -0.32
CA TYR A 507 -2.54 -31.07 -1.48
C TYR A 507 -2.67 -30.09 -2.65
N TRP A 508 -2.24 -30.48 -3.84
CA TRP A 508 -2.39 -29.63 -5.02
C TRP A 508 -2.62 -30.44 -6.29
N ILE A 509 -3.23 -29.79 -7.28
CA ILE A 509 -3.38 -30.31 -8.64
C ILE A 509 -2.20 -29.81 -9.48
N GLN A 510 -1.45 -30.75 -10.06
CA GLN A 510 -0.34 -30.45 -10.97
C GLN A 510 -0.69 -30.83 -12.42
N SER A 511 -0.48 -29.87 -13.33
CA SER A 511 -0.71 -29.99 -14.77
C SER A 511 -2.11 -30.50 -15.12
N GLN A 512 -3.09 -30.20 -14.25
CA GLN A 512 -4.49 -30.61 -14.38
C GLN A 512 -4.71 -32.13 -14.52
N LYS A 513 -3.69 -32.97 -14.24
CA LYS A 513 -3.73 -34.43 -14.51
C LYS A 513 -3.36 -35.29 -13.31
N SER A 514 -2.85 -34.67 -12.26
CA SER A 514 -2.40 -35.39 -11.08
C SER A 514 -2.62 -34.60 -9.82
N ILE A 515 -3.00 -35.31 -8.75
CA ILE A 515 -3.12 -34.76 -7.41
C ILE A 515 -1.91 -35.23 -6.62
N TRP A 516 -1.25 -34.29 -5.96
CA TRP A 516 -0.05 -34.51 -5.18
C TRP A 516 -0.27 -34.09 -3.74
N ILE A 517 0.51 -34.69 -2.84
CA ILE A 517 0.62 -34.32 -1.44
C ILE A 517 2.08 -34.08 -1.07
N GLY A 518 2.32 -33.16 -0.15
CA GLY A 518 3.61 -32.96 0.49
C GLY A 518 3.47 -32.25 1.83
N GLY A 519 4.36 -32.55 2.78
CA GLY A 519 4.33 -31.93 4.10
C GLY A 519 4.94 -30.53 4.09
N PHE A 520 4.52 -29.65 5.01
CA PHE A 520 5.11 -28.31 5.15
C PHE A 520 6.64 -28.32 5.35
N ASN A 521 7.15 -29.33 6.06
CA ASN A 521 8.56 -29.45 6.41
C ASN A 521 9.35 -30.41 5.51
N TYR A 522 8.70 -31.11 4.57
CA TYR A 522 9.33 -32.15 3.79
C TYR A 522 9.19 -31.89 2.30
N ARG A 523 10.33 -31.84 1.59
CA ARG A 523 10.37 -31.66 0.12
C ARG A 523 9.83 -32.87 -0.66
N LYS A 524 9.50 -33.99 0.00
CA LYS A 524 9.02 -35.19 -0.68
C LYS A 524 7.59 -34.97 -1.17
N LYS A 525 7.43 -34.96 -2.50
CA LYS A 525 6.13 -34.94 -3.18
C LYS A 525 5.68 -36.38 -3.43
N ILE A 526 4.46 -36.72 -3.04
CA ILE A 526 3.86 -38.02 -3.31
C ILE A 526 2.67 -37.82 -4.24
N LYS A 527 2.65 -38.57 -5.34
CA LYS A 527 1.52 -38.56 -6.28
C LYS A 527 0.42 -39.46 -5.72
N LEU A 528 -0.76 -38.90 -5.49
CA LEU A 528 -1.92 -39.63 -4.94
C LEU A 528 -2.79 -40.20 -6.05
N VAL A 529 -3.23 -39.32 -6.95
CA VAL A 529 -4.14 -39.67 -8.04
C VAL A 529 -3.52 -39.23 -9.36
N SER A 530 -3.62 -40.08 -10.38
CA SER A 530 -3.23 -39.76 -11.74
C SER A 530 -4.35 -40.14 -12.68
N LEU A 531 -4.65 -39.26 -13.63
CA LEU A 531 -5.35 -39.69 -14.82
C LEU A 531 -4.39 -40.54 -15.65
N ASN A 532 -4.87 -41.66 -16.19
CA ASN A 532 -4.12 -42.45 -17.14
C ASN A 532 -4.03 -41.67 -18.45
N ASN A 533 -2.87 -41.73 -19.12
CA ASN A 533 -2.56 -41.00 -20.36
C ASN A 533 -3.40 -41.43 -21.59
N SER A 534 -4.57 -42.05 -21.41
CA SER A 534 -5.49 -42.32 -22.50
C SER A 534 -5.97 -41.01 -23.13
N LEU A 535 -6.29 -41.08 -24.43
CA LEU A 535 -6.68 -39.99 -25.34
C LEU A 535 -7.81 -39.04 -24.85
N SER A 536 -8.40 -39.30 -23.69
CA SER A 536 -9.37 -38.45 -23.03
C SER A 536 -8.71 -37.17 -22.50
N GLN A 537 -9.25 -36.02 -22.91
CA GLN A 537 -8.92 -34.68 -22.39
C GLN A 537 -9.54 -34.45 -20.99
N THR A 538 -9.52 -35.47 -20.15
CA THR A 538 -9.98 -35.38 -18.77
C THR A 538 -8.99 -34.53 -17.96
N VAL A 539 -9.52 -33.61 -17.16
CA VAL A 539 -8.75 -32.71 -16.32
C VAL A 539 -9.30 -32.64 -14.90
N PHE A 540 -8.42 -32.41 -13.95
CA PHE A 540 -8.75 -31.98 -12.60
C PHE A 540 -8.75 -30.45 -12.52
N ARG A 541 -9.76 -29.86 -11.87
CA ARG A 541 -9.90 -28.39 -11.79
C ARG A 541 -9.75 -27.87 -10.37
N SER A 542 -10.58 -28.35 -9.44
CA SER A 542 -10.64 -27.88 -8.06
C SER A 542 -10.42 -29.01 -7.07
N LEU A 543 -9.94 -28.65 -5.88
CA LEU A 543 -9.51 -29.55 -4.82
C LEU A 543 -9.83 -28.93 -3.46
N VAL A 544 -10.45 -29.70 -2.56
CA VAL A 544 -10.61 -29.32 -1.15
C VAL A 544 -10.41 -30.53 -0.23
N VAL A 545 -9.85 -30.31 0.95
CA VAL A 545 -9.58 -31.34 1.95
C VAL A 545 -10.49 -31.14 3.16
N ASP A 546 -11.11 -32.23 3.62
CA ASP A 546 -11.74 -32.31 4.93
C ASP A 546 -10.86 -33.16 5.87
N PRO A 547 -10.02 -32.52 6.70
CA PRO A 547 -9.10 -33.26 7.55
C PRO A 547 -9.81 -33.95 8.73
N LEU A 548 -10.98 -33.46 9.17
CA LEU A 548 -11.75 -34.09 10.25
C LEU A 548 -12.41 -35.40 9.78
N ARG A 549 -12.96 -35.40 8.56
CA ARG A 549 -13.56 -36.60 7.95
C ARG A 549 -12.55 -37.48 7.24
N ARG A 550 -11.27 -37.06 7.17
CA ARG A 550 -10.18 -37.71 6.43
C ARG A 550 -10.55 -37.97 4.97
N ARG A 551 -11.16 -36.98 4.33
CA ARG A 551 -11.62 -37.04 2.95
C ARG A 551 -11.00 -35.93 2.10
N LEU A 552 -10.72 -36.26 0.85
CA LEU A 552 -10.31 -35.33 -0.20
C LEU A 552 -11.43 -35.27 -1.24
N PHE A 553 -11.84 -34.06 -1.62
CA PHE A 553 -12.82 -33.85 -2.69
C PHE A 553 -12.15 -33.13 -3.86
N TYR A 554 -12.41 -33.58 -5.08
CA TYR A 554 -11.92 -32.90 -6.27
C TYR A 554 -12.90 -33.01 -7.43
N SER A 555 -12.83 -32.03 -8.33
CA SER A 555 -13.59 -32.06 -9.57
C SER A 555 -12.77 -32.69 -10.70
N GLN A 556 -13.44 -33.54 -11.47
CA GLN A 556 -12.94 -34.13 -12.70
C GLN A 556 -13.94 -33.85 -13.81
N CYS A 557 -13.47 -33.35 -14.94
CA CYS A 557 -14.32 -33.14 -16.12
C CYS A 557 -13.58 -33.50 -17.41
N ASP A 558 -14.33 -33.91 -18.43
CA ASP A 558 -13.80 -34.13 -19.77
C ASP A 558 -13.89 -32.82 -20.55
N VAL A 559 -12.74 -32.28 -20.96
CA VAL A 559 -12.70 -31.10 -21.82
C VAL A 559 -12.80 -31.57 -23.26
N ASN A 560 -13.78 -31.08 -24.03
CA ASN A 560 -13.75 -31.20 -25.48
C ASN A 560 -13.77 -29.78 -26.06
N LEU A 561 -13.32 -29.59 -27.31
CA LEU A 561 -13.18 -28.28 -27.97
C LEU A 561 -14.43 -27.39 -27.91
N HIS A 562 -15.61 -27.97 -27.68
CA HIS A 562 -16.87 -27.24 -27.67
C HIS A 562 -17.72 -27.42 -26.41
N TYR A 563 -17.47 -28.42 -25.57
CA TYR A 563 -18.31 -28.73 -24.41
C TYR A 563 -17.50 -29.40 -23.30
N HIS A 564 -17.80 -29.07 -22.06
CA HIS A 564 -17.38 -29.86 -20.91
C HIS A 564 -18.40 -30.95 -20.64
N THR A 565 -17.96 -32.20 -20.58
CA THR A 565 -18.84 -33.34 -20.30
C THR A 565 -18.32 -34.15 -19.12
N ASN A 566 -19.17 -35.05 -18.62
CA ASN A 566 -18.78 -36.03 -17.59
C ASN A 566 -18.23 -35.39 -16.31
N ASN A 567 -18.90 -34.33 -15.85
CA ASN A 567 -18.53 -33.62 -14.62
C ASN A 567 -18.76 -34.54 -13.42
N LYS A 568 -17.68 -34.85 -12.71
CA LYS A 568 -17.68 -35.67 -11.49
C LYS A 568 -17.11 -34.85 -10.34
N LEU A 569 -17.74 -34.98 -9.19
CA LEU A 569 -17.19 -34.55 -7.91
C LEU A 569 -16.80 -35.81 -7.15
N ILE A 570 -15.51 -36.11 -7.10
CA ILE A 570 -15.00 -37.37 -6.56
C ILE A 570 -14.55 -37.14 -5.13
N SER A 571 -14.94 -38.06 -4.23
CA SER A 571 -14.47 -38.10 -2.85
C SER A 571 -13.56 -39.32 -2.65
N CYS A 572 -12.34 -39.11 -2.18
CA CYS A 572 -11.38 -40.16 -1.84
C CYS A 572 -10.97 -40.04 -0.37
N ASP A 573 -10.31 -41.06 0.17
CA ASP A 573 -9.55 -40.88 1.41
C ASP A 573 -8.33 -39.97 1.19
N LEU A 574 -7.70 -39.51 2.27
CA LEU A 574 -6.52 -38.63 2.23
C LEU A 574 -5.28 -39.26 1.54
N LEU A 575 -5.30 -40.57 1.26
CA LEU A 575 -4.26 -41.28 0.51
C LEU A 575 -4.61 -41.43 -0.98
N GLY A 576 -5.71 -40.83 -1.43
CA GLY A 576 -6.20 -40.96 -2.81
C GLY A 576 -6.73 -42.34 -3.15
N LYS A 577 -7.07 -43.16 -2.14
CA LYS A 577 -7.71 -44.47 -2.31
C LYS A 577 -9.21 -44.35 -2.01
N SER A 578 -9.94 -45.44 -2.23
CA SER A 578 -11.36 -45.55 -1.85
C SER A 578 -12.23 -44.43 -2.43
N CYS A 579 -11.99 -44.12 -3.70
CA CYS A 579 -12.63 -43.02 -4.42
C CYS A 579 -14.05 -43.39 -4.85
N LEU A 580 -15.00 -42.50 -4.58
CA LEU A 580 -16.41 -42.64 -4.93
C LEU A 580 -16.88 -41.38 -5.66
N ASN A 581 -17.82 -41.54 -6.60
CA ASN A 581 -18.45 -40.38 -7.22
C ASN A 581 -19.50 -39.83 -6.25
N SER A 582 -19.33 -38.60 -5.79
CA SER A 582 -20.19 -37.98 -4.77
C SER A 582 -21.55 -37.57 -5.34
N LEU A 583 -21.66 -37.45 -6.66
CA LEU A 583 -22.86 -37.05 -7.41
C LEU A 583 -23.55 -38.27 -8.06
N GLU A 584 -23.79 -39.33 -7.29
CA GLU A 584 -24.47 -40.54 -7.79
C GLU A 584 -25.98 -40.38 -7.99
N SER A 585 -26.59 -39.30 -7.48
CA SER A 585 -28.01 -39.02 -7.71
C SER A 585 -28.24 -38.56 -9.16
N PRO A 586 -29.19 -39.17 -9.91
CA PRO A 586 -29.58 -38.71 -11.24
C PRO A 586 -30.11 -37.26 -11.25
N GLU A 587 -30.52 -36.72 -10.09
CA GLU A 587 -30.92 -35.31 -9.95
C GLU A 587 -29.71 -34.36 -9.93
N ALA A 588 -28.51 -34.85 -9.61
CA ALA A 588 -27.27 -34.08 -9.73
C ALA A 588 -26.67 -34.13 -11.15
N HIS A 589 -27.15 -35.02 -12.03
CA HIS A 589 -26.87 -35.03 -13.46
C HIS A 589 -27.67 -33.97 -14.24
N LEU A 590 -27.95 -32.83 -13.59
CA LEU A 590 -28.72 -31.70 -14.12
C LEU A 590 -27.99 -31.01 -15.28
N ASN A 591 -27.90 -31.62 -16.47
CA ASN A 591 -27.55 -31.01 -17.77
C ASN A 591 -26.47 -29.92 -17.73
N ALA A 592 -25.52 -30.07 -16.81
CA ALA A 592 -24.53 -29.09 -16.45
C ALA A 592 -23.52 -29.09 -17.60
N LYS A 593 -23.59 -28.05 -18.44
CA LYS A 593 -22.74 -27.93 -19.63
C LYS A 593 -21.28 -27.63 -19.25
N GLY A 594 -21.01 -27.18 -18.02
CA GLY A 594 -19.71 -26.71 -17.57
C GLY A 594 -19.00 -27.57 -16.53
N CYS A 595 -17.68 -27.42 -16.44
CA CYS A 595 -16.88 -28.03 -15.38
C CYS A 595 -17.19 -27.42 -14.00
N ILE A 596 -17.07 -28.25 -12.96
CA ILE A 596 -16.97 -27.75 -11.59
C ILE A 596 -15.61 -27.06 -11.43
N SER A 597 -15.62 -25.72 -11.37
CA SER A 597 -14.41 -24.90 -11.36
C SER A 597 -13.89 -24.61 -9.96
N GLU A 598 -14.77 -24.54 -8.96
CA GLU A 598 -14.41 -24.26 -7.57
C GLU A 598 -15.22 -25.12 -6.61
N ILE A 599 -14.60 -25.53 -5.50
CA ILE A 599 -15.20 -26.34 -4.44
C ILE A 599 -14.81 -25.70 -3.10
N THR A 600 -15.77 -25.57 -2.19
CA THR A 600 -15.53 -25.17 -0.80
C THR A 600 -16.28 -26.10 0.15
N ILE A 601 -15.82 -26.20 1.38
CA ILE A 601 -16.40 -27.05 2.41
C ILE A 601 -16.60 -26.27 3.70
N ASP A 602 -17.81 -26.32 4.24
CA ASP A 602 -18.10 -25.98 5.61
C ASP A 602 -17.91 -27.25 6.46
N VAL A 603 -16.70 -27.39 7.00
CA VAL A 603 -16.31 -28.58 7.79
C VAL A 603 -17.21 -28.76 9.01
N ASN A 604 -17.60 -27.66 9.66
CA ASN A 604 -18.41 -27.69 10.89
C ASN A 604 -19.87 -27.98 10.60
N GLY A 605 -20.45 -27.32 9.59
CA GLY A 605 -21.82 -27.57 9.13
C GLY A 605 -21.97 -28.86 8.33
N GLY A 606 -20.86 -29.50 7.94
CA GLY A 606 -20.87 -30.70 7.12
C GLY A 606 -21.48 -30.45 5.74
N LYS A 607 -21.23 -29.28 5.14
CA LYS A 607 -21.75 -28.92 3.82
C LYS A 607 -20.61 -28.75 2.83
N ILE A 608 -20.85 -29.17 1.59
CA ILE A 608 -19.95 -28.94 0.46
C ILE A 608 -20.69 -28.09 -0.57
N SER A 609 -20.02 -27.05 -1.07
CA SER A 609 -20.55 -26.17 -2.09
C SER A 609 -19.60 -26.12 -3.28
N TRP A 610 -20.14 -26.03 -4.49
CA TRP A 610 -19.33 -26.00 -5.70
C TRP A 610 -19.94 -25.07 -6.76
N LEU A 611 -19.06 -24.47 -7.56
CA LEU A 611 -19.41 -23.58 -8.67
C LEU A 611 -19.21 -24.30 -9.99
N GLU A 612 -20.22 -24.25 -10.85
CA GLU A 612 -20.11 -24.69 -12.24
C GLU A 612 -19.84 -23.48 -13.15
N SER A 613 -18.70 -23.48 -13.85
CA SER A 613 -18.20 -22.28 -14.53
C SER A 613 -19.06 -21.80 -15.70
N GLU A 614 -19.64 -22.71 -16.49
CA GLU A 614 -20.41 -22.30 -17.67
C GLU A 614 -21.83 -21.84 -17.32
N SER A 615 -22.43 -22.42 -16.29
CA SER A 615 -23.78 -22.04 -15.85
C SER A 615 -23.76 -20.87 -14.87
N GLY A 616 -22.63 -20.63 -14.19
CA GLY A 616 -22.53 -19.66 -13.10
C GLY A 616 -23.35 -20.05 -11.87
N ILE A 617 -23.82 -21.29 -11.79
CA ILE A 617 -24.67 -21.79 -10.73
C ILE A 617 -23.81 -22.31 -9.58
N ILE A 618 -24.15 -21.88 -8.36
CA ILE A 618 -23.59 -22.43 -7.12
C ILE A 618 -24.54 -23.50 -6.60
N PHE A 619 -23.99 -24.68 -6.39
CA PHE A 619 -24.66 -25.80 -5.75
C PHE A 619 -24.13 -25.96 -4.33
N SER A 620 -24.97 -26.46 -3.43
CA SER A 620 -24.57 -26.82 -2.06
C SER A 620 -25.30 -28.07 -1.62
N GLY A 621 -24.64 -28.97 -0.90
CA GLY A 621 -25.27 -30.16 -0.34
C GLY A 621 -24.61 -30.61 0.96
N GLU A 622 -25.32 -31.46 1.69
CA GLU A 622 -24.88 -32.00 2.98
C GLU A 622 -24.02 -33.25 2.76
N LEU A 623 -22.90 -33.33 3.47
CA LEU A 623 -22.02 -34.48 3.47
C LEU A 623 -22.65 -35.60 4.30
N ASP A 624 -22.86 -36.75 3.66
CA ASP A 624 -23.48 -37.88 4.31
C ASP A 624 -22.59 -38.55 5.34
N TYR A 625 -23.10 -38.64 6.57
CA TYR A 625 -22.62 -39.61 7.55
C TYR A 625 -23.00 -41.01 7.07
N PHE A 626 -22.03 -41.91 6.96
CA PHE A 626 -22.32 -43.31 6.73
C PHE A 626 -22.45 -44.02 8.06
N ASP A 627 -23.65 -44.53 8.34
CA ASP A 627 -23.86 -45.45 9.44
C ASP A 627 -23.34 -46.82 9.02
N LYS A 628 -22.20 -47.24 9.60
CA LYS A 628 -21.58 -48.56 9.36
C LYS A 628 -22.55 -49.73 9.53
N ASN A 629 -23.64 -49.54 10.28
CA ASN A 629 -24.63 -50.58 10.51
C ASN A 629 -25.39 -51.00 9.24
N GLN A 630 -25.36 -50.22 8.14
CA GLN A 630 -26.00 -50.62 6.88
C GLN A 630 -25.14 -51.54 5.99
N GLU A 631 -23.83 -51.66 6.22
CA GLU A 631 -22.99 -52.58 5.43
C GLU A 631 -23.05 -54.03 5.93
N GLN A 632 -23.40 -54.25 7.20
CA GLN A 632 -23.59 -55.61 7.73
C GLN A 632 -24.79 -56.33 7.13
N SER A 633 -25.72 -55.64 6.45
CA SER A 633 -26.83 -56.30 5.75
C SER A 633 -26.48 -56.73 4.32
N TYR A 634 -25.32 -56.35 3.77
CA TYR A 634 -24.95 -56.65 2.37
C TYR A 634 -23.83 -57.68 2.22
N ASN A 635 -23.06 -57.98 3.28
CA ASN A 635 -22.01 -58.99 3.25
C ASN A 635 -22.23 -60.08 4.32
N ASN A 636 -23.16 -61.02 4.03
CA ASN A 636 -23.15 -62.35 4.65
C ASN A 636 -22.06 -63.23 4.02
N GLY A 637 -20.80 -62.83 4.16
CA GLY A 637 -19.62 -63.60 3.79
C GLY A 637 -18.61 -63.54 4.93
N GLU A 638 -18.42 -64.66 5.61
CA GLU A 638 -17.53 -64.83 6.77
C GLU A 638 -16.11 -64.28 6.48
N LEU A 639 -15.72 -63.25 7.22
CA LEU A 639 -14.32 -62.89 7.43
C LEU A 639 -14.14 -62.53 8.91
N ASN A 640 -13.61 -63.49 9.66
CA ASN A 640 -13.18 -63.35 11.04
C ASN A 640 -11.81 -62.66 11.08
N GLU A 641 -11.77 -61.34 11.24
CA GLU A 641 -10.60 -60.66 11.83
C GLU A 641 -11.06 -59.59 12.82
N THR A 642 -10.63 -59.78 14.07
CA THR A 642 -10.88 -58.91 15.21
C THR A 642 -10.00 -57.66 15.12
N PHE A 643 -10.56 -56.54 14.69
CA PHE A 643 -10.02 -55.21 14.97
C PHE A 643 -10.70 -54.65 16.22
N ASP A 644 -9.90 -54.16 17.18
CA ASP A 644 -10.36 -53.54 18.41
C ASP A 644 -11.35 -52.39 18.11
N LYS A 645 -12.53 -52.48 18.73
CA LYS A 645 -13.62 -51.51 18.68
C LYS A 645 -13.20 -50.20 19.37
N ALA A 646 -12.64 -49.29 18.59
CA ALA A 646 -12.92 -47.86 18.76
C ALA A 646 -13.98 -47.47 17.73
N ASP A 647 -14.97 -46.67 18.12
CA ASP A 647 -16.07 -46.18 17.26
C ASP A 647 -15.54 -45.36 16.07
N LEU A 648 -15.10 -46.08 15.03
CA LEU A 648 -14.58 -45.48 13.81
C LEU A 648 -15.78 -45.21 12.90
N MET A 649 -16.39 -44.02 12.97
CA MET A 649 -17.34 -43.59 11.94
C MET A 649 -16.62 -43.58 10.59
N ILE A 650 -17.12 -44.32 9.61
CA ILE A 650 -16.69 -44.22 8.21
C ILE A 650 -17.59 -43.21 7.53
N TRP A 651 -17.04 -42.37 6.67
CA TRP A 651 -17.77 -41.40 5.86
C TRP A 651 -17.78 -41.88 4.43
N THR A 652 -18.91 -41.87 3.71
CA THR A 652 -18.95 -42.32 2.30
C THR A 652 -18.60 -41.25 1.29
N GLY A 653 -18.65 -39.98 1.67
CA GLY A 653 -18.44 -38.87 0.75
C GLY A 653 -19.60 -38.64 -0.23
N ARG A 654 -20.78 -39.25 0.00
CA ARG A 654 -21.99 -38.93 -0.76
C ARG A 654 -22.56 -37.58 -0.34
N ILE A 655 -23.26 -36.90 -1.25
CA ILE A 655 -23.88 -35.60 -1.01
C ILE A 655 -25.41 -35.78 -1.02
N LYS A 656 -26.08 -35.38 0.05
CA LYS A 656 -27.54 -35.30 0.15
C LYS A 656 -28.03 -33.86 0.06
N ASN A 657 -29.33 -33.70 -0.18
CA ASN A 657 -30.03 -32.41 -0.10
C ASN A 657 -29.35 -31.31 -0.93
N VAL A 658 -29.16 -31.56 -2.23
CA VAL A 658 -28.53 -30.58 -3.13
C VAL A 658 -29.49 -29.41 -3.38
N HIS A 659 -29.06 -28.21 -2.98
CA HIS A 659 -29.77 -26.96 -3.21
C HIS A 659 -29.07 -26.13 -4.29
N ILE A 660 -29.88 -25.44 -5.10
CA ILE A 660 -29.41 -24.52 -6.13
C ILE A 660 -29.54 -23.09 -5.60
N ILE A 661 -28.42 -22.36 -5.53
CA ILE A 661 -28.41 -20.95 -5.17
C ILE A 661 -28.29 -20.15 -6.46
N ARG A 662 -29.41 -19.59 -6.94
CA ARG A 662 -29.42 -18.66 -8.10
C ARG A 662 -29.27 -17.24 -7.60
N ASN A 663 -28.19 -16.57 -7.97
CA ASN A 663 -28.00 -15.15 -7.68
C ASN A 663 -27.79 -14.39 -9.00
N ASN A 664 -28.68 -13.43 -9.31
CA ASN A 664 -28.75 -12.80 -10.64
C ASN A 664 -27.62 -11.77 -10.94
N LYS A 665 -26.59 -11.66 -10.09
CA LYS A 665 -25.55 -10.61 -10.20
C LYS A 665 -24.17 -11.03 -9.66
N PHE A 666 -23.54 -12.05 -10.23
CA PHE A 666 -22.10 -12.30 -9.98
C PHE A 666 -21.34 -12.37 -11.31
N CYS A 667 -20.37 -11.47 -11.48
CA CYS A 667 -19.30 -11.60 -12.47
C CYS A 667 -18.06 -12.13 -11.74
N VAL A 668 -17.80 -13.43 -11.79
CA VAL A 668 -16.68 -14.05 -11.07
C VAL A 668 -15.47 -14.14 -11.99
N ASN A 669 -14.56 -13.16 -11.91
CA ASN A 669 -13.19 -13.27 -12.42
C ASN A 669 -12.14 -13.38 -11.29
N SER A 670 -12.57 -13.33 -10.02
CA SER A 670 -11.70 -13.38 -8.84
C SER A 670 -11.83 -14.73 -8.11
N LYS A 671 -10.71 -15.30 -7.66
CA LYS A 671 -10.70 -16.51 -6.83
C LYS A 671 -10.80 -16.13 -5.35
N VAL A 672 -11.72 -16.78 -4.65
CA VAL A 672 -12.05 -16.48 -3.24
C VAL A 672 -11.64 -17.66 -2.37
N SER A 673 -10.83 -17.42 -1.34
CA SER A 673 -10.60 -18.38 -0.26
C SER A 673 -11.30 -17.86 1.00
N LEU A 674 -12.23 -18.66 1.52
CA LEU A 674 -13.00 -18.41 2.74
C LEU A 674 -12.46 -19.30 3.86
N THR A 675 -12.33 -18.75 5.06
CA THR A 675 -11.85 -19.43 6.27
C THR A 675 -12.84 -19.32 7.40
#